data_AF-A0A8C8VJL2-F1
#
_entry.id   AF-A0A8C8VJL2-F1
#
_cell.length_a   1.000
_cell.length_b   1.000
_cell.length_c   1.000
_cell.angle_alpha   90.00
_cell.angle_beta   90.00
_cell.angle_gamma   90.00
#
_symmetry.space_group_name_H-M   'P 1'
#
loop_
_entity.id
_entity.type
_entity.pdbx_description
1 polymer ?
#
loop_
_entity_poly.entity_id
_entity_poly.type
_entity_poly.pdbx_seq_one_letter_code
_entity_poly.pdbx_strand_id
1 'polypeptide(L)'
;MPRCALSGPWLLISALSHTGAILDMTLIANVQSPSHSSFYLSCVMGERDVSYLHIERDNKIVMTHPNTRFQSYRNRSNEVQARGFSMADLVGILYCLGKTQTEQARVVYVHNSRNAHLVPLKVTQTVSLADSVTFSAKVLQEKKTDVMWKRNGSYFQTTVRSEVKDELFALTLPDVGLSENGVYSATFMGDSPLSSAFYRLIVRGCPAKKWGPSCEKDCPDCSNGGVCHDRVGVCICPPGFMGTRCEKACREGRFGRNCQEQCNSDQGCKGLNFCLPDPYGCSCAAGWSGSQCSEACPLGSYGADCALECHCQNGGTCNRFSGCVCPSGWHGEHCEKSDRTPQIISLETELEFNLGSEPVISCITTGNPPSVRDSVELRKADGTVLTSIKAIMETEKTTYEFLVPMLTMADTGLWECRVSTSVGQDNRRVRVSVKVPPVPLSPPRLLAKQSRKLVVSPVDGFCGDGPITAIKLLYKPKNSTSPWSSIVVDNSENITLMNLRPVTAYLVRVQLTRPGDKGEGAMGPQAVMVTECPEPTAQPVIESWSIEGKNTLYVNWNLPNHDELADGFIVRLLDSAKMLVREINITSMLVHAARIPNLEFNKEYGLEVLVYHCTGLGPPSDLYRVMVNSKGPSSPRSLSAEPFPDTTIKLSWQIPEYPNGGITKYIVELQQLGGSSEPQWVDTDSGGETVKIIRGLNASTWYQFRVRANSHVPGEWSEPVKAETLGDGEAGPRVFGALGK
;
A
#
# COMPACT_ATOMS: atom_id res chain seq x y z
N MET A 1 10.82 37.44 41.83
CA MET A 1 11.76 38.60 41.84
C MET A 1 13.15 38.02 41.62
N PRO A 2 13.98 38.56 40.71
CA PRO A 2 14.23 39.99 40.48
C PRO A 2 13.90 40.48 39.07
N ARG A 3 13.85 41.81 38.95
CA ARG A 3 13.70 42.62 37.74
C ARG A 3 15.08 42.90 37.13
N CYS A 4 15.16 43.01 35.80
CA CYS A 4 15.97 44.02 35.13
C CYS A 4 15.20 44.52 33.89
N ALA A 5 15.00 45.83 33.84
CA ALA A 5 14.34 46.56 32.77
C ALA A 5 15.31 46.85 31.63
N LEU A 6 14.79 47.05 30.41
CA LEU A 6 15.27 48.07 29.47
C LEU A 6 14.18 48.32 28.42
N SER A 7 13.60 49.52 28.50
CA SER A 7 12.73 50.15 27.54
C SER A 7 13.54 50.71 26.36
N GLY A 8 13.06 50.50 25.13
CA GLY A 8 13.48 51.20 23.91
C GLY A 8 12.29 51.30 22.94
N PRO A 9 12.10 52.41 22.22
CA PRO A 9 10.86 52.70 21.51
C PRO A 9 10.74 51.84 20.26
N TRP A 10 9.60 51.15 20.13
CA TRP A 10 9.21 50.51 18.89
C TRP A 10 8.86 51.59 17.88
N LEU A 11 9.83 51.97 17.05
CA LEU A 11 9.56 52.53 15.74
C LEU A 11 8.83 51.43 14.94
N LEU A 12 7.51 51.57 14.86
CA LEU A 12 6.67 50.90 13.85
C LEU A 12 7.19 51.32 12.48
N ILE A 13 8.22 50.63 11.99
CA ILE A 13 8.48 50.54 10.56
C ILE A 13 7.34 49.67 10.05
N SER A 14 6.35 50.32 9.42
CA SER A 14 5.33 49.66 8.64
C SER A 14 6.02 48.78 7.60
N ALA A 15 6.18 47.49 7.91
CA ALA A 15 6.51 46.47 6.94
C ALA A 15 5.30 46.33 6.01
N LEU A 16 5.26 47.17 4.98
CA LEU A 16 4.48 46.89 3.79
C LEU A 16 5.04 45.59 3.21
N SER A 17 4.36 44.48 3.50
CA SER A 17 4.54 43.20 2.84
C SER A 17 4.43 43.46 1.34
N HIS A 18 5.57 43.54 0.65
CA HIS A 18 5.61 43.70 -0.80
C HIS A 18 5.04 42.41 -1.40
N THR A 19 3.87 42.52 -2.01
CA THR A 19 3.43 41.55 -3.00
C THR A 19 4.52 41.50 -4.08
N GLY A 20 5.07 40.32 -4.34
CA GLY A 20 6.25 40.15 -5.18
C GLY A 20 5.94 40.23 -6.68
N ALA A 21 5.21 41.24 -7.15
CA ALA A 21 5.02 41.48 -8.57
C ALA A 21 6.04 42.53 -9.06
N ILE A 22 6.67 42.25 -10.20
CA ILE A 22 7.48 43.25 -10.92
C ILE A 22 6.50 44.05 -11.77
N LEU A 23 6.48 45.38 -11.59
CA LEU A 23 5.69 46.30 -12.41
C LEU A 23 6.16 46.26 -13.87
N ASP A 24 5.22 46.18 -14.82
CA ASP A 24 5.47 46.19 -16.26
C ASP A 24 5.78 47.62 -16.72
N MET A 25 7.00 48.07 -16.48
CA MET A 25 7.50 49.38 -16.87
C MET A 25 8.49 49.29 -18.02
N THR A 26 8.28 50.08 -19.06
CA THR A 26 9.21 50.17 -20.20
C THR A 26 9.60 51.63 -20.41
N LEU A 27 10.90 51.91 -20.42
CA LEU A 27 11.46 53.22 -20.76
C LEU A 27 12.08 53.16 -22.15
N ILE A 28 11.62 54.01 -23.06
CA ILE A 28 11.94 54.00 -24.49
C ILE A 28 12.67 55.28 -24.83
N ALA A 29 13.85 55.15 -25.43
CA ALA A 29 14.66 56.28 -25.90
C ALA A 29 14.74 56.29 -27.43
N ASN A 30 14.44 57.42 -28.06
CA ASN A 30 14.69 57.60 -29.50
C ASN A 30 16.17 57.92 -29.74
N VAL A 31 16.98 56.88 -29.83
CA VAL A 31 18.43 56.97 -30.01
C VAL A 31 18.84 57.27 -31.45
N GLN A 32 17.92 57.25 -32.42
CA GLN A 32 18.17 57.65 -33.82
C GLN A 32 18.12 59.17 -34.03
N SER A 33 17.60 59.93 -33.08
CA SER A 33 17.46 61.40 -33.15
C SER A 33 18.74 62.14 -33.59
N PRO A 34 18.67 63.04 -34.60
CA PRO A 34 19.84 63.75 -35.14
C PRO A 34 20.36 64.88 -34.22
N SER A 35 19.53 65.39 -33.31
CA SER A 35 19.90 66.45 -32.37
C SER A 35 19.39 66.16 -30.96
N HIS A 36 19.98 66.82 -29.96
CA HIS A 36 19.52 66.74 -28.57
C HIS A 36 18.09 67.29 -28.40
N SER A 37 17.69 68.28 -29.21
CA SER A 37 16.35 68.88 -29.16
C SER A 37 15.23 67.98 -29.71
N SER A 38 15.55 67.07 -30.62
CA SER A 38 14.61 66.11 -31.21
C SER A 38 14.56 64.77 -30.45
N PHE A 39 15.46 64.58 -29.48
CA PHE A 39 15.48 63.41 -28.62
C PHE A 39 14.30 63.41 -27.65
N TYR A 40 13.74 62.22 -27.41
CA TYR A 40 12.71 62.02 -26.41
C TYR A 40 12.92 60.73 -25.62
N LEU A 41 12.41 60.73 -24.38
CA LEU A 41 12.21 59.53 -23.57
C LEU A 41 10.71 59.33 -23.39
N SER A 42 10.19 58.14 -23.64
CA SER A 42 8.83 57.76 -23.28
C SER A 42 8.86 56.67 -22.23
N CYS A 43 8.14 56.86 -21.13
CA CYS A 43 7.96 55.85 -20.10
C CYS A 43 6.53 55.36 -20.11
N VAL A 44 6.35 54.05 -20.27
CA VAL A 44 5.06 53.37 -20.39
C VAL A 44 4.91 52.35 -19.27
N MET A 45 3.74 52.31 -18.64
CA MET A 45 3.33 51.29 -17.68
C MET A 45 2.24 50.39 -18.29
N GLY A 46 2.36 49.08 -18.14
CA GLY A 46 1.35 48.12 -18.59
C GLY A 46 0.11 48.05 -17.68
N GLU A 47 0.25 48.45 -16.41
CA GLU A 47 -0.84 48.47 -15.44
C GLU A 47 -1.83 49.63 -15.66
N ARG A 48 -3.11 49.39 -15.35
CA ARG A 48 -4.18 50.40 -15.48
C ARG A 48 -4.24 51.38 -14.30
N ASP A 49 -3.81 50.96 -13.11
CA ASP A 49 -3.87 51.74 -11.86
C ASP A 49 -2.53 52.43 -11.55
N VAL A 50 -2.19 53.44 -12.37
CA VAL A 50 -0.96 54.23 -12.22
C VAL A 50 -1.18 55.40 -11.25
N SER A 51 -0.55 55.36 -10.07
CA SER A 51 -0.66 56.43 -9.07
C SER A 51 0.35 57.56 -9.30
N TYR A 52 1.57 57.23 -9.75
CA TYR A 52 2.63 58.19 -10.06
C TYR A 52 3.48 57.68 -11.22
N LEU A 53 3.74 58.52 -12.22
CA LEU A 53 4.63 58.20 -13.34
C LEU A 53 5.36 59.46 -13.80
N HIS A 54 6.68 59.52 -13.58
CA HIS A 54 7.50 60.66 -13.96
C HIS A 54 8.89 60.26 -14.43
N ILE A 55 9.45 61.07 -15.34
CA ILE A 55 10.83 60.96 -15.81
C ILE A 55 11.66 62.04 -15.12
N GLU A 56 12.75 61.62 -14.49
CA GLU A 56 13.65 62.46 -13.71
C GLU A 56 15.11 62.23 -14.12
N ARG A 57 15.97 63.18 -13.75
CA ARG A 57 17.42 63.13 -14.01
C ARG A 57 18.18 62.95 -12.69
N ASP A 58 19.13 62.02 -12.66
CA ASP A 58 20.00 61.81 -11.51
C ASP A 58 21.24 62.73 -11.57
N ASN A 59 21.20 63.84 -10.84
CA ASN A 59 22.29 64.82 -10.80
C ASN A 59 23.44 64.44 -9.85
N LYS A 60 23.39 63.29 -9.17
CA LYS A 60 24.44 62.88 -8.21
C LYS A 60 25.75 62.49 -8.89
N ILE A 61 25.69 62.08 -10.16
CA ILE A 61 26.83 61.51 -10.89
C ILE A 61 27.40 62.52 -11.90
N VAL A 62 26.54 63.28 -12.58
CA VAL A 62 26.93 64.41 -13.45
C VAL A 62 26.07 65.61 -13.09
N MET A 63 26.64 66.54 -12.32
CA MET A 63 25.95 67.76 -11.92
C MET A 63 25.82 68.72 -13.10
N THR A 64 24.60 69.13 -13.40
CA THR A 64 24.28 70.20 -14.36
C THR A 64 23.57 71.35 -13.64
N HIS A 65 23.33 72.48 -14.31
CA HIS A 65 22.63 73.61 -13.69
C HIS A 65 21.26 73.19 -13.11
N PRO A 66 20.78 73.83 -12.02
CA PRO A 66 19.69 73.33 -11.18
C PRO A 66 18.31 73.23 -11.87
N ASN A 67 18.09 73.91 -12.99
CA ASN A 67 16.84 73.82 -13.75
C ASN A 67 17.03 72.94 -14.99
N THR A 68 16.54 71.69 -14.95
CA THR A 68 16.44 70.85 -16.15
C THR A 68 15.49 71.51 -17.14
N ARG A 69 15.89 71.65 -18.42
CA ARG A 69 15.06 72.34 -19.42
C ARG A 69 14.07 71.44 -20.16
N PHE A 70 14.17 70.12 -20.02
CA PHE A 70 13.23 69.20 -20.66
C PHE A 70 11.84 69.29 -20.00
N GLN A 71 10.80 69.21 -20.81
CA GLN A 71 9.42 69.22 -20.37
C GLN A 71 8.87 67.80 -20.43
N SER A 72 8.08 67.41 -19.41
CA SER A 72 7.38 66.13 -19.38
C SER A 72 5.93 66.33 -19.81
N TYR A 73 5.49 65.53 -20.77
CA TYR A 73 4.15 65.55 -21.34
C TYR A 73 3.49 64.22 -21.03
N ARG A 74 2.30 64.24 -20.43
CA ARG A 74 1.51 63.04 -20.21
C ARG A 74 0.68 62.75 -21.45
N ASN A 75 1.07 61.73 -22.21
CA ASN A 75 0.43 61.37 -23.48
C ASN A 75 -0.81 60.49 -23.25
N ARG A 76 -0.74 59.59 -22.26
CA ARG A 76 -1.85 58.73 -21.79
C ARG A 76 -1.80 58.59 -20.26
N SER A 77 -2.83 58.01 -19.65
CA SER A 77 -2.84 57.75 -18.19
C SER A 77 -1.65 56.89 -17.74
N ASN A 78 -1.16 56.01 -18.62
CA ASN A 78 -0.06 55.09 -18.41
C ASN A 78 1.21 55.42 -19.21
N GLU A 79 1.28 56.59 -19.87
CA GLU A 79 2.45 57.02 -20.66
C GLU A 79 2.84 58.48 -20.38
N VAL A 80 4.11 58.70 -20.03
CA VAL A 80 4.70 60.03 -19.90
C VAL A 80 5.94 60.14 -20.78
N GLN A 81 6.05 61.25 -21.51
CA GLN A 81 7.12 61.49 -22.45
C GLN A 81 7.86 62.78 -22.14
N ALA A 82 9.19 62.72 -22.03
CA ALA A 82 10.05 63.87 -21.86
C ALA A 82 10.63 64.31 -23.22
N ARG A 83 10.58 65.61 -23.54
CA ARG A 83 11.11 66.22 -24.78
C ARG A 83 11.79 67.57 -24.49
N GLY A 84 12.57 68.07 -25.44
CA GLY A 84 13.19 69.40 -25.35
C GLY A 84 14.47 69.44 -24.52
N PHE A 85 15.27 68.38 -24.59
CA PHE A 85 16.53 68.28 -23.84
C PHE A 85 17.59 69.27 -24.36
N SER A 86 18.33 69.91 -23.45
CA SER A 86 19.60 70.55 -23.78
C SER A 86 20.73 69.52 -23.85
N MET A 87 21.88 69.88 -24.44
CA MET A 87 23.06 69.00 -24.51
C MET A 87 23.52 68.56 -23.12
N ALA A 88 23.49 69.45 -22.12
CA ALA A 88 23.86 69.12 -20.74
C ALA A 88 22.79 68.23 -20.06
N ASP A 89 21.51 68.51 -20.29
CA ASP A 89 20.39 67.74 -19.70
C ASP A 89 20.29 66.31 -20.22
N LEU A 90 20.88 66.03 -21.38
CA LEU A 90 20.81 64.71 -22.00
C LEU A 90 21.93 63.79 -21.53
N VAL A 91 23.15 64.31 -21.31
CA VAL A 91 24.30 63.48 -20.92
C VAL A 91 24.22 63.09 -19.45
N GLY A 92 24.27 61.80 -19.15
CA GLY A 92 24.22 61.27 -17.78
C GLY A 92 23.11 60.24 -17.61
N ILE A 93 22.46 60.26 -16.46
CA ILE A 93 21.52 59.22 -16.01
C ILE A 93 20.13 59.81 -15.92
N LEU A 94 19.22 59.26 -16.69
CA LEU A 94 17.79 59.55 -16.62
C LEU A 94 17.08 58.31 -16.13
N TYR A 95 15.99 58.47 -15.40
CA TYR A 95 15.21 57.33 -14.96
C TYR A 95 13.74 57.67 -14.93
N CYS A 96 12.93 56.64 -15.06
CA CYS A 96 11.50 56.71 -14.85
C CYS A 96 11.13 56.09 -13.52
N LEU A 97 10.32 56.79 -12.73
CA LEU A 97 9.69 56.29 -11.51
C LEU A 97 8.23 56.03 -11.77
N GLY A 98 7.83 54.77 -11.57
CA GLY A 98 6.44 54.33 -11.59
C GLY A 98 6.05 53.84 -10.21
N LYS A 99 4.87 54.26 -9.74
CA LYS A 99 4.28 53.77 -8.49
C LYS A 99 2.84 53.34 -8.74
N THR A 100 2.46 52.26 -8.10
CA THR A 100 1.07 51.84 -7.89
C THR A 100 0.69 52.13 -6.43
N GLN A 101 -0.43 51.59 -5.93
CA GLN A 101 -0.80 51.75 -4.51
C GLN A 101 0.10 50.93 -3.58
N THR A 102 0.70 49.85 -4.07
CA THR A 102 1.42 48.85 -3.26
C THR A 102 2.89 48.74 -3.61
N GLU A 103 3.29 49.10 -4.83
CA GLU A 103 4.61 48.81 -5.40
C GLU A 103 5.21 50.05 -6.07
N GLN A 104 6.55 50.09 -6.13
CA GLN A 104 7.32 51.13 -6.82
C GLN A 104 8.44 50.49 -7.63
N ALA A 105 8.65 50.94 -8.86
CA ALA A 105 9.76 50.52 -9.70
C ALA A 105 10.49 51.73 -10.32
N ARG A 106 11.77 51.53 -10.60
CA ARG A 106 12.67 52.51 -11.20
C ARG A 106 13.35 51.87 -12.41
N VAL A 107 13.18 52.46 -13.59
CA VAL A 107 13.86 52.04 -14.81
C VAL A 107 14.87 53.11 -15.21
N VAL A 108 16.12 52.72 -15.39
CA VAL A 108 17.24 53.66 -15.60
C VAL A 108 17.74 53.59 -17.03
N TYR A 109 17.86 54.76 -17.67
CA TYR A 109 18.48 54.95 -18.97
C TYR A 109 19.77 55.76 -18.84
N VAL A 110 20.82 55.31 -19.51
CA VAL A 110 22.13 55.96 -19.52
C VAL A 110 22.43 56.44 -20.93
N HIS A 111 22.55 57.76 -21.09
CA HIS A 111 22.82 58.36 -22.39
C HIS A 111 24.31 58.55 -22.64
N ASN A 112 24.74 58.21 -23.84
CA ASN A 112 26.08 58.46 -24.35
C ASN A 112 26.03 59.42 -25.54
N SER A 113 26.85 60.47 -25.50
CA SER A 113 26.91 61.46 -26.58
C SER A 113 27.51 60.85 -27.85
N ARG A 114 26.91 61.15 -29.01
CA ARG A 114 27.41 60.70 -30.33
C ARG A 114 28.75 61.32 -30.70
N ASN A 115 29.03 62.51 -30.17
CA ASN A 115 30.26 63.25 -30.43
C ASN A 115 31.33 62.98 -29.36
N ALA A 116 31.13 61.98 -28.50
CA ALA A 116 32.11 61.60 -27.49
C ALA A 116 33.34 60.94 -28.14
N HIS A 117 34.51 61.15 -27.53
CA HIS A 117 35.76 60.55 -28.02
C HIS A 117 35.83 59.04 -27.75
N LEU A 118 35.07 58.57 -26.75
CA LEU A 118 34.93 57.16 -26.37
C LEU A 118 33.48 56.76 -26.52
N VAL A 119 33.21 55.65 -27.21
CA VAL A 119 31.86 55.11 -27.38
C VAL A 119 31.79 53.70 -26.82
N PRO A 120 30.93 53.44 -25.82
CA PRO A 120 30.82 52.10 -25.22
C PRO A 120 30.26 51.10 -26.23
N LEU A 121 30.81 49.90 -26.27
CA LEU A 121 30.29 48.80 -27.09
C LEU A 121 28.95 48.28 -26.55
N LYS A 122 28.83 48.22 -25.22
CA LYS A 122 27.61 47.80 -24.52
C LYS A 122 27.39 48.71 -23.31
N VAL A 123 26.28 49.46 -23.35
CA VAL A 123 25.97 50.48 -22.34
C VAL A 123 25.53 49.84 -21.03
N THR A 124 24.65 48.83 -21.07
CA THR A 124 24.18 48.15 -19.86
C THR A 124 24.61 46.69 -19.87
N GLN A 125 25.21 46.23 -18.78
CA GLN A 125 25.60 44.84 -18.62
C GLN A 125 25.06 44.30 -17.30
N THR A 126 24.36 43.17 -17.39
CA THR A 126 23.89 42.42 -16.24
C THR A 126 24.77 41.21 -16.03
N VAL A 127 25.24 41.04 -14.79
CA VAL A 127 26.09 39.92 -14.37
C VAL A 127 25.59 39.36 -13.05
N SER A 128 25.93 38.11 -12.76
CA SER A 128 25.62 37.47 -11.49
C SER A 128 26.73 37.67 -10.45
N LEU A 129 26.42 37.45 -9.18
CA LEU A 129 27.41 37.48 -8.11
C LEU A 129 28.59 36.56 -8.46
N ALA A 130 29.80 37.06 -8.23
CA ALA A 130 31.09 36.40 -8.51
C ALA A 130 31.41 36.18 -9.99
N ASP A 131 30.62 36.72 -10.92
CA ASP A 131 31.03 36.78 -12.33
C ASP A 131 32.09 37.87 -12.54
N SER A 132 32.82 37.81 -13.65
CA SER A 132 33.69 38.90 -14.10
C SER A 132 33.00 39.71 -15.20
N VAL A 133 33.25 41.01 -15.23
CA VAL A 133 32.69 41.92 -16.25
C VAL A 133 33.78 42.77 -16.89
N THR A 134 33.69 43.00 -18.20
CA THR A 134 34.60 43.86 -18.94
C THR A 134 33.81 44.99 -19.61
N PHE A 135 34.11 46.23 -19.24
CA PHE A 135 33.63 47.41 -19.96
C PHE A 135 34.56 47.71 -21.11
N SER A 136 34.02 47.87 -22.31
CA SER A 136 34.81 48.20 -23.50
C SER A 136 34.26 49.40 -24.23
N ALA A 137 35.13 50.34 -24.62
CA ALA A 137 34.80 51.46 -25.48
C ALA A 137 35.72 51.51 -26.70
N LYS A 138 35.11 51.79 -27.86
CA LYS A 138 35.83 52.14 -29.08
C LYS A 138 36.28 53.59 -29.00
N VAL A 139 37.53 53.83 -29.42
CA VAL A 139 38.09 55.18 -29.53
C VAL A 139 37.71 55.77 -30.88
N LEU A 140 36.95 56.86 -30.89
CA LEU A 140 36.62 57.59 -32.14
C LEU A 140 37.61 58.71 -32.43
N GLN A 141 38.16 59.33 -31.40
CA GLN A 141 39.19 60.36 -31.52
C GLN A 141 40.28 60.11 -30.48
N GLU A 142 41.47 59.77 -30.93
CA GLU A 142 42.58 59.51 -30.02
C GLU A 142 43.09 60.78 -29.34
N LYS A 143 43.41 60.66 -28.04
CA LYS A 143 44.11 61.70 -27.26
C LYS A 143 45.32 61.13 -26.53
N LYS A 144 46.40 61.91 -26.44
CA LYS A 144 47.67 61.53 -25.78
C LYS A 144 47.60 61.52 -24.23
N THR A 145 46.42 61.33 -23.67
CA THR A 145 46.14 61.40 -22.24
C THR A 145 45.57 60.07 -21.77
N ASP A 146 45.79 59.73 -20.51
CA ASP A 146 45.23 58.53 -19.90
C ASP A 146 43.70 58.62 -19.75
N VAL A 147 43.05 57.48 -19.51
CA VAL A 147 41.60 57.40 -19.31
C VAL A 147 41.29 57.22 -17.84
N MET A 148 40.58 58.19 -17.27
CA MET A 148 40.07 58.15 -15.90
C MET A 148 38.72 57.44 -15.88
N TRP A 149 38.62 56.45 -15.01
CA TRP A 149 37.39 55.75 -14.66
C TRP A 149 36.81 56.30 -13.37
N LYS A 150 35.50 56.55 -13.38
CA LYS A 150 34.72 56.90 -12.20
C LYS A 150 33.60 55.90 -11.98
N ARG A 151 33.29 55.60 -10.71
CA ARG A 151 32.15 54.80 -10.28
C ARG A 151 31.20 55.68 -9.46
N ASN A 152 29.95 55.78 -9.89
CA ASN A 152 28.93 56.64 -9.29
C ASN A 152 29.41 58.09 -9.05
N GLY A 153 30.19 58.63 -9.99
CA GLY A 153 30.72 60.00 -9.94
C GLY A 153 32.05 60.16 -9.20
N SER A 154 32.43 59.17 -8.37
CA SER A 154 33.69 59.17 -7.64
C SER A 154 34.81 58.53 -8.45
N TYR A 155 36.06 58.99 -8.25
CA TYR A 155 37.23 58.37 -8.86
C TYR A 155 37.30 56.88 -8.51
N PHE A 156 37.60 56.05 -9.51
CA PHE A 156 37.75 54.60 -9.34
C PHE A 156 39.19 54.18 -9.67
N GLN A 157 39.62 54.34 -10.92
CA GLN A 157 40.96 53.97 -11.38
C GLN A 157 41.32 54.75 -12.66
N THR A 158 42.59 54.71 -13.05
CA THR A 158 43.07 55.25 -14.34
C THR A 158 43.68 54.12 -15.16
N THR A 159 43.33 54.05 -16.45
CA THR A 159 43.96 53.14 -17.42
C THR A 159 45.01 53.92 -18.20
N VAL A 160 46.24 53.42 -18.22
CA VAL A 160 47.36 54.08 -18.90
C VAL A 160 47.23 53.88 -20.41
N ARG A 161 47.52 54.91 -21.21
CA ARG A 161 47.41 54.83 -22.68
C ARG A 161 48.18 53.65 -23.30
N SER A 162 49.30 53.22 -22.72
CA SER A 162 50.09 52.08 -23.23
C SER A 162 49.37 50.72 -23.14
N GLU A 163 48.29 50.63 -22.37
CA GLU A 163 47.50 49.42 -22.18
C GLU A 163 46.38 49.28 -23.23
N VAL A 164 46.19 50.29 -24.08
CA VAL A 164 45.20 50.27 -25.18
C VAL A 164 45.69 49.32 -26.26
N LYS A 165 44.85 48.32 -26.58
CA LYS A 165 45.06 47.41 -27.70
C LYS A 165 43.94 47.63 -28.71
N ASP A 166 44.29 47.67 -29.99
CA ASP A 166 43.33 47.66 -31.11
C ASP A 166 42.24 48.76 -31.05
N GLU A 167 42.61 49.99 -30.68
CA GLU A 167 41.69 51.15 -30.56
C GLU A 167 40.50 50.91 -29.58
N LEU A 168 40.68 49.97 -28.64
CA LEU A 168 39.69 49.57 -27.64
C LEU A 168 40.25 49.78 -26.23
N PHE A 169 39.57 50.61 -25.44
CA PHE A 169 39.81 50.68 -24.00
C PHE A 169 38.96 49.64 -23.30
N ALA A 170 39.55 48.89 -22.38
CA ALA A 170 38.86 47.92 -21.56
C ALA A 170 39.15 48.10 -20.06
N LEU A 171 38.13 47.91 -19.23
CA LEU A 171 38.25 47.78 -17.77
C LEU A 171 37.59 46.47 -17.35
N THR A 172 38.35 45.55 -16.76
CA THR A 172 37.86 44.27 -16.25
C THR A 172 37.73 44.31 -14.73
N LEU A 173 36.57 43.92 -14.21
CA LEU A 173 36.32 43.71 -12.80
C LEU A 173 36.12 42.21 -12.56
N PRO A 174 37.06 41.52 -11.88
CA PRO A 174 36.86 40.13 -11.48
C PRO A 174 35.94 40.04 -10.25
N ASP A 175 35.28 38.89 -10.09
CA ASP A 175 34.52 38.49 -8.89
C ASP A 175 33.58 39.59 -8.36
N VAL A 176 32.69 40.09 -9.20
CA VAL A 176 31.84 41.25 -8.87
C VAL A 176 30.84 40.93 -7.75
N GLY A 177 30.76 41.84 -6.77
CA GLY A 177 29.79 41.83 -5.68
C GLY A 177 28.65 42.83 -5.89
N LEU A 178 27.70 42.86 -4.95
CA LEU A 178 26.61 43.84 -4.96
C LEU A 178 27.07 45.29 -4.80
N SER A 179 28.28 45.51 -4.27
CA SER A 179 28.81 46.85 -4.01
C SER A 179 29.32 47.53 -5.31
N GLU A 180 29.64 46.72 -6.31
CA GLU A 180 30.11 47.11 -7.63
C GLU A 180 28.95 47.60 -8.52
N ASN A 181 27.69 47.30 -8.15
CA ASN A 181 26.51 47.77 -8.86
C ASN A 181 26.46 49.30 -8.98
N GLY A 182 26.24 49.83 -10.18
CA GLY A 182 26.21 51.27 -10.39
C GLY A 182 26.55 51.73 -11.81
N VAL A 183 26.81 53.02 -11.95
CA VAL A 183 27.18 53.64 -13.22
C VAL A 183 28.67 53.94 -13.24
N TYR A 184 29.34 53.45 -14.26
CA TYR A 184 30.76 53.70 -14.53
C TYR A 184 30.88 54.72 -15.65
N SER A 185 31.92 55.53 -15.61
CA SER A 185 32.23 56.46 -16.71
C SER A 185 33.72 56.47 -17.01
N ALA A 186 34.06 56.49 -18.30
CA ALA A 186 35.41 56.58 -18.82
C ALA A 186 35.59 57.90 -19.56
N THR A 187 36.63 58.66 -19.20
CA THR A 187 36.90 59.99 -19.78
C THR A 187 38.40 60.17 -19.96
N PHE A 188 38.82 60.76 -21.08
CA PHE A 188 40.20 61.24 -21.19
C PHE A 188 40.48 62.30 -20.13
N MET A 189 41.64 62.22 -19.49
CA MET A 189 42.01 63.21 -18.48
C MET A 189 42.04 64.63 -19.06
N GLY A 190 41.33 65.55 -18.43
CA GLY A 190 41.19 66.95 -18.87
C GLY A 190 39.96 67.24 -19.74
N ASP A 191 39.24 66.21 -20.20
CA ASP A 191 38.01 66.38 -20.96
C ASP A 191 36.78 66.61 -20.08
N SER A 192 35.75 67.20 -20.70
CA SER A 192 34.46 67.42 -20.05
C SER A 192 33.80 66.08 -19.70
N PRO A 193 33.17 65.96 -18.51
CA PRO A 193 32.32 64.80 -18.17
C PRO A 193 31.14 64.61 -19.14
N LEU A 194 30.80 65.63 -19.94
CA LEU A 194 29.75 65.54 -20.95
C LEU A 194 30.16 64.73 -22.19
N SER A 195 31.46 64.46 -22.35
CA SER A 195 32.03 63.62 -23.41
C SER A 195 32.49 62.24 -22.93
N SER A 196 32.10 61.84 -21.72
CA SER A 196 32.44 60.55 -21.14
C SER A 196 31.63 59.40 -21.76
N ALA A 197 32.26 58.23 -21.84
CA ALA A 197 31.55 56.97 -22.09
C ALA A 197 30.96 56.45 -20.77
N PHE A 198 29.64 56.36 -20.67
CA PHE A 198 28.91 55.85 -19.52
C PHE A 198 28.46 54.41 -19.71
N TYR A 199 28.61 53.62 -18.65
CA TYR A 199 28.21 52.23 -18.55
C TYR A 199 27.34 52.03 -17.32
N ARG A 200 26.41 51.08 -17.38
CA ARG A 200 25.60 50.65 -16.25
C ARG A 200 25.88 49.19 -15.96
N LEU A 201 26.43 48.93 -14.78
CA LEU A 201 26.59 47.58 -14.25
C LEU A 201 25.41 47.24 -13.36
N ILE A 202 24.76 46.12 -13.68
CA ILE A 202 23.67 45.55 -12.89
C ILE A 202 24.17 44.22 -12.32
N VAL A 203 24.38 44.16 -11.01
CA VAL A 203 24.79 42.91 -10.35
C VAL A 203 23.56 42.26 -9.73
N ARG A 204 23.21 41.05 -10.21
CA ARG A 204 22.13 40.24 -9.62
C ARG A 204 22.55 39.86 -8.20
N GLY A 205 21.64 39.91 -7.23
CA GLY A 205 21.92 39.52 -5.84
C GLY A 205 22.10 38.03 -5.60
N CYS A 206 22.08 37.22 -6.65
CA CYS A 206 22.31 35.78 -6.60
C CYS A 206 23.30 35.33 -7.69
N PRO A 207 24.00 34.19 -7.45
CA PRO A 207 24.78 33.51 -8.48
C PRO A 207 23.93 33.16 -9.71
N ALA A 208 24.60 32.79 -10.80
CA ALA A 208 23.95 32.40 -12.03
C ALA A 208 22.92 31.28 -11.77
N LYS A 209 21.76 31.36 -12.43
CA LYS A 209 20.63 30.41 -12.31
C LYS A 209 20.00 30.26 -10.91
N LYS A 210 20.32 31.11 -9.93
CA LYS A 210 19.69 31.11 -8.60
C LYS A 210 18.83 32.36 -8.33
N TRP A 211 17.84 32.22 -7.45
CA TRP A 211 17.00 33.31 -6.93
C TRP A 211 16.47 33.02 -5.52
N GLY A 212 15.91 34.05 -4.89
CA GLY A 212 15.33 34.04 -3.56
C GLY A 212 16.11 34.93 -2.60
N PRO A 213 15.57 35.22 -1.40
CA PRO A 213 16.24 36.06 -0.40
C PRO A 213 17.61 35.52 0.02
N SER A 214 17.81 34.20 -0.05
CA SER A 214 19.05 33.49 0.24
C SER A 214 19.60 32.71 -0.96
N CYS A 215 19.10 32.96 -2.18
CA CYS A 215 19.54 32.27 -3.42
C CYS A 215 19.36 30.73 -3.42
N GLU A 216 18.37 30.23 -2.69
CA GLU A 216 18.13 28.79 -2.51
C GLU A 216 17.43 28.14 -3.71
N LYS A 217 16.62 28.92 -4.44
CA LYS A 217 15.75 28.41 -5.52
C LYS A 217 16.43 28.51 -6.87
N ASP A 218 16.14 27.56 -7.74
CA ASP A 218 16.60 27.58 -9.13
C ASP A 218 15.72 28.50 -9.98
N CYS A 219 16.37 29.30 -10.82
CA CYS A 219 15.70 30.14 -11.80
C CYS A 219 15.05 29.28 -12.88
N PRO A 220 13.87 29.68 -13.39
CA PRO A 220 13.39 29.12 -14.65
C PRO A 220 14.39 29.43 -15.77
N ASP A 221 14.52 28.51 -16.72
CA ASP A 221 15.26 28.72 -17.96
C ASP A 221 14.56 29.82 -18.77
N CYS A 222 15.10 31.04 -18.71
CA CYS A 222 14.62 32.17 -19.49
C CYS A 222 15.22 32.11 -20.90
N SER A 223 14.41 31.75 -21.89
CA SER A 223 14.79 31.70 -23.30
C SER A 223 14.94 33.10 -23.91
N ASN A 224 15.44 33.15 -25.15
CA ASN A 224 15.50 34.36 -25.98
C ASN A 224 16.21 35.57 -25.34
N GLY A 225 17.17 35.36 -24.44
CA GLY A 225 17.91 36.43 -23.76
C GLY A 225 17.15 37.09 -22.59
N GLY A 226 16.13 36.42 -22.06
CA GLY A 226 15.46 36.85 -20.83
C GLY A 226 16.35 36.72 -19.60
N VAL A 227 16.13 37.58 -18.60
CA VAL A 227 16.92 37.59 -17.36
C VAL A 227 16.05 37.22 -16.17
N CYS A 228 16.45 36.22 -15.40
CA CYS A 228 15.76 35.81 -14.19
C CYS A 228 15.94 36.84 -13.07
N HIS A 229 14.83 37.35 -12.53
CA HIS A 229 14.85 38.23 -11.37
C HIS A 229 15.32 37.46 -10.12
N ASP A 230 16.39 37.95 -9.51
CA ASP A 230 17.09 37.37 -8.35
C ASP A 230 16.25 37.26 -7.06
N ARG A 231 15.24 38.10 -6.84
CA ARG A 231 14.34 38.01 -5.67
C ARG A 231 13.03 37.26 -5.91
N VAL A 232 12.44 37.40 -7.10
CA VAL A 232 11.08 36.92 -7.41
C VAL A 232 11.08 35.63 -8.24
N GLY A 233 12.17 35.35 -8.98
CA GLY A 233 12.28 34.15 -9.80
C GLY A 233 11.48 34.18 -11.10
N VAL A 234 11.02 35.36 -11.53
CA VAL A 234 10.30 35.56 -12.80
C VAL A 234 11.28 36.03 -13.87
N CYS A 235 11.12 35.55 -15.11
CA CYS A 235 11.89 36.03 -16.25
C CYS A 235 11.41 37.41 -16.70
N ILE A 236 12.34 38.37 -16.82
CA ILE A 236 12.10 39.64 -17.49
C ILE A 236 12.48 39.46 -18.96
N CYS A 237 11.47 39.53 -19.83
CA CYS A 237 11.62 39.23 -21.25
C CYS A 237 12.10 40.43 -22.05
N PRO A 238 12.95 40.21 -23.06
CA PRO A 238 13.38 41.27 -23.97
C PRO A 238 12.19 41.87 -24.74
N PRO A 239 12.30 43.14 -25.18
CA PRO A 239 11.32 43.77 -26.05
C PRO A 239 11.12 42.96 -27.35
N GLY A 240 9.95 42.35 -27.50
CA GLY A 240 9.61 41.48 -28.62
C GLY A 240 9.37 40.02 -28.24
N PHE A 241 9.51 39.65 -26.96
CA PHE A 241 9.20 38.31 -26.45
C PHE A 241 8.30 38.39 -25.20
N MET A 242 7.49 37.35 -25.00
CA MET A 242 6.61 37.18 -23.84
C MET A 242 6.57 35.71 -23.39
N GLY A 243 5.80 35.44 -22.35
CA GLY A 243 5.69 34.12 -21.74
C GLY A 243 6.38 34.09 -20.38
N THR A 244 6.17 33.00 -19.63
CA THR A 244 6.76 32.86 -18.29
C THR A 244 8.25 32.57 -18.36
N ARG A 245 8.74 32.10 -19.51
CA ARG A 245 10.14 31.80 -19.82
C ARG A 245 10.64 32.58 -21.04
N CYS A 246 9.91 33.60 -21.49
CA CYS A 246 10.24 34.39 -22.69
C CYS A 246 10.31 33.57 -23.98
N GLU A 247 9.59 32.46 -24.03
CA GLU A 247 9.63 31.47 -25.10
C GLU A 247 8.79 31.84 -26.33
N LYS A 248 7.93 32.86 -26.23
CA LYS A 248 7.02 33.26 -27.30
C LYS A 248 7.43 34.59 -27.90
N ALA A 249 7.65 34.63 -29.20
CA ALA A 249 7.85 35.88 -29.93
C ALA A 249 6.53 36.68 -30.03
N CYS A 250 6.62 37.99 -29.82
CA CYS A 250 5.56 38.94 -30.11
C CYS A 250 5.37 39.09 -31.63
N ARG A 251 4.22 39.63 -32.05
CA ARG A 251 4.11 40.15 -33.42
C ARG A 251 5.10 41.30 -33.62
N GLU A 252 5.61 41.44 -34.83
CA GLU A 252 6.61 42.45 -35.18
C GLU A 252 6.15 43.86 -34.76
N GLY A 253 7.04 44.58 -34.06
CA GLY A 253 6.78 45.93 -33.56
C GLY A 253 6.02 46.02 -32.23
N ARG A 254 5.65 44.89 -31.61
CA ARG A 254 5.02 44.85 -30.27
C ARG A 254 6.00 44.59 -29.15
N PHE A 255 5.70 45.16 -27.99
CA PHE A 255 6.51 45.01 -26.77
C PHE A 255 5.63 45.11 -25.51
N GLY A 256 6.28 45.02 -24.34
CA GLY A 256 5.61 44.93 -23.03
C GLY A 256 5.45 43.48 -22.59
N ARG A 257 5.16 43.26 -21.30
CA ARG A 257 5.13 41.92 -20.69
C ARG A 257 4.21 40.92 -21.40
N ASN A 258 3.14 41.40 -22.03
CA ASN A 258 2.17 40.61 -22.79
C ASN A 258 2.06 41.06 -24.26
N CYS A 259 3.11 41.69 -24.82
CA CYS A 259 3.10 42.27 -26.17
C CYS A 259 1.94 43.27 -26.41
N GLN A 260 1.49 43.96 -25.36
CA GLN A 260 0.31 44.80 -25.40
C GLN A 260 0.57 46.16 -26.06
N GLU A 261 1.81 46.65 -26.00
CA GLU A 261 2.22 47.94 -26.57
C GLU A 261 2.77 47.76 -27.99
N GLN A 262 2.73 48.84 -28.77
CA GLN A 262 3.14 48.87 -30.18
C GLN A 262 4.05 50.06 -30.44
N CYS A 263 5.12 49.86 -31.20
CA CYS A 263 5.99 50.94 -31.67
C CYS A 263 5.24 51.84 -32.67
N ASN A 264 5.25 53.17 -32.43
CA ASN A 264 4.48 54.17 -33.18
C ASN A 264 5.05 54.53 -34.57
N SER A 265 6.10 53.86 -35.04
CA SER A 265 6.78 54.17 -36.31
C SER A 265 6.40 53.16 -37.39
N ASP A 266 6.23 53.64 -38.63
CA ASP A 266 5.96 52.81 -39.81
C ASP A 266 7.09 51.81 -40.11
N GLN A 267 8.30 52.04 -39.56
CA GLN A 267 9.45 51.14 -39.64
C GLN A 267 9.59 50.24 -38.40
N GLY A 268 8.53 50.09 -37.61
CA GLY A 268 8.51 49.27 -36.38
C GLY A 268 9.27 49.94 -35.24
N CYS A 269 10.11 49.19 -34.54
CA CYS A 269 10.88 49.68 -33.38
C CYS A 269 12.29 50.20 -33.74
N LYS A 270 12.55 50.47 -35.03
CA LYS A 270 13.83 51.00 -35.50
C LYS A 270 14.14 52.34 -34.82
N GLY A 271 15.39 52.50 -34.38
CA GLY A 271 15.87 53.72 -33.75
C GLY A 271 15.50 53.88 -32.28
N LEU A 272 14.86 52.86 -31.69
CA LEU A 272 14.40 52.87 -30.31
C LEU A 272 15.23 51.92 -29.45
N ASN A 273 15.70 52.44 -28.32
CA ASN A 273 16.34 51.66 -27.26
C ASN A 273 15.35 51.50 -26.10
N PHE A 274 15.23 50.29 -25.58
CA PHE A 274 14.28 49.90 -24.55
C PHE A 274 15.03 49.54 -23.27
N CYS A 275 14.66 50.16 -22.16
CA CYS A 275 15.10 49.79 -20.84
C CYS A 275 13.94 49.19 -20.06
N LEU A 276 14.21 48.08 -19.37
CA LEU A 276 13.26 47.35 -18.53
C LEU A 276 13.75 47.37 -17.07
N PRO A 277 12.92 46.95 -16.10
CA PRO A 277 13.32 46.88 -14.70
C PRO A 277 14.53 45.97 -14.49
N ASP A 278 15.30 46.26 -13.46
CA ASP A 278 16.41 45.39 -13.06
C ASP A 278 15.88 43.99 -12.69
N PRO A 279 16.59 42.91 -13.06
CA PRO A 279 17.97 42.89 -13.55
C PRO A 279 18.16 42.98 -15.08
N TYR A 280 17.16 43.34 -15.90
CA TYR A 280 17.32 43.27 -17.37
C TYR A 280 18.29 44.33 -17.94
N GLY A 281 18.08 45.61 -17.62
CA GLY A 281 18.87 46.71 -18.20
C GLY A 281 18.26 47.29 -19.47
N CYS A 282 19.08 47.61 -20.47
CA CYS A 282 18.65 48.23 -21.73
C CYS A 282 19.18 47.48 -22.96
N SER A 283 18.40 47.47 -24.03
CA SER A 283 18.73 46.83 -25.30
C SER A 283 17.94 47.45 -26.45
N CYS A 284 18.35 47.17 -27.68
CA CYS A 284 17.51 47.35 -28.85
C CYS A 284 16.38 46.31 -28.87
N ALA A 285 15.26 46.66 -29.52
CA ALA A 285 14.19 45.70 -29.79
C ALA A 285 14.69 44.50 -30.60
N ALA A 286 14.01 43.36 -30.48
CA ALA A 286 14.28 42.19 -31.30
C ALA A 286 14.35 42.57 -32.79
N GLY A 287 15.35 42.04 -33.51
CA GLY A 287 15.56 42.32 -34.94
C GLY A 287 16.42 43.55 -35.27
N TRP A 288 16.87 44.28 -34.24
CA TRP A 288 17.67 45.50 -34.37
C TRP A 288 18.92 45.47 -33.49
N SER A 289 20.00 46.07 -33.98
CA SER A 289 21.28 46.19 -33.28
C SER A 289 21.97 47.55 -33.55
N GLY A 290 23.17 47.68 -32.98
CA GLY A 290 23.99 48.88 -33.07
C GLY A 290 23.65 49.91 -31.99
N SER A 291 24.54 50.89 -31.79
CA SER A 291 24.39 51.92 -30.75
C SER A 291 23.16 52.82 -30.94
N GLN A 292 22.59 52.84 -32.16
CA GLN A 292 21.39 53.58 -32.52
C GLN A 292 20.17 52.69 -32.79
N CYS A 293 20.27 51.36 -32.58
CA CYS A 293 19.18 50.42 -32.86
C CYS A 293 18.59 50.56 -34.28
N SER A 294 19.43 50.89 -35.26
CA SER A 294 19.00 51.21 -36.63
C SER A 294 19.46 50.18 -37.67
N GLU A 295 20.36 49.29 -37.26
CA GLU A 295 20.91 48.22 -38.06
C GLU A 295 20.02 46.97 -37.91
N ALA A 296 19.67 46.33 -39.02
CA ALA A 296 18.97 45.05 -38.98
C ALA A 296 19.91 43.94 -38.54
N CYS A 297 19.40 42.89 -37.88
CA CYS A 297 20.23 41.74 -37.54
C CYS A 297 20.91 41.13 -38.77
N PRO A 298 22.19 40.76 -38.66
CA PRO A 298 22.88 39.93 -39.63
C PRO A 298 22.11 38.64 -39.96
N LEU A 299 22.37 38.07 -41.12
CA LEU A 299 21.77 36.79 -41.50
C LEU A 299 22.17 35.71 -40.48
N GLY A 300 21.18 34.99 -39.96
CA GLY A 300 21.39 33.92 -38.98
C GLY A 300 21.38 34.37 -37.52
N SER A 301 21.18 35.66 -37.22
CA SER A 301 21.00 36.14 -35.84
C SER A 301 19.63 36.78 -35.60
N TYR A 302 19.21 36.78 -34.34
CA TYR A 302 17.91 37.27 -33.90
C TYR A 302 17.93 37.73 -32.44
N GLY A 303 16.79 38.20 -31.95
CA GLY A 303 16.63 38.63 -30.56
C GLY A 303 17.07 40.07 -30.31
N ALA A 304 17.00 40.50 -29.04
CA ALA A 304 17.42 41.84 -28.64
C ALA A 304 18.93 42.03 -28.87
N ASP A 305 19.30 43.21 -29.38
CA ASP A 305 20.67 43.53 -29.85
C ASP A 305 21.24 42.53 -30.88
N CYS A 306 20.41 41.67 -31.48
CA CYS A 306 20.84 40.56 -32.33
C CYS A 306 21.87 39.63 -31.65
N ALA A 307 21.76 39.48 -30.33
CA ALA A 307 22.72 38.74 -29.52
C ALA A 307 22.58 37.21 -29.59
N LEU A 308 21.54 36.69 -30.26
CA LEU A 308 21.26 35.26 -30.37
C LEU A 308 21.50 34.75 -31.79
N GLU A 309 22.00 33.53 -31.90
CA GLU A 309 22.19 32.84 -33.18
C GLU A 309 21.07 31.83 -33.44
N CYS A 310 20.61 31.75 -34.68
CA CYS A 310 19.62 30.78 -35.12
C CYS A 310 20.26 29.43 -35.39
N HIS A 311 19.85 28.40 -34.64
CA HIS A 311 20.24 27.01 -34.86
C HIS A 311 19.04 26.16 -35.32
N CYS A 312 18.34 26.62 -36.36
CA CYS A 312 17.11 25.98 -36.82
C CYS A 312 17.37 24.61 -37.46
N GLN A 313 16.63 23.60 -37.01
CA GLN A 313 16.69 22.22 -37.50
C GLN A 313 15.50 21.95 -38.44
N ASN A 314 15.54 20.80 -39.11
CA ASN A 314 14.40 20.25 -39.87
C ASN A 314 13.81 21.20 -40.93
N GLY A 315 14.65 22.03 -41.56
CA GLY A 315 14.22 22.98 -42.59
C GLY A 315 13.58 24.26 -42.05
N GLY A 316 13.71 24.55 -40.75
CA GLY A 316 13.31 25.82 -40.17
C GLY A 316 14.10 27.00 -40.73
N THR A 317 13.43 28.14 -40.91
CA THR A 317 14.04 29.38 -41.43
C THR A 317 14.26 30.38 -40.30
N CYS A 318 15.40 31.07 -40.29
CA CYS A 318 15.70 32.09 -39.30
C CYS A 318 15.00 33.43 -39.64
N ASN A 319 14.16 33.91 -38.72
CA ASN A 319 13.58 35.25 -38.75
C ASN A 319 14.25 36.11 -37.67
N ARG A 320 14.75 37.28 -38.05
CA ARG A 320 15.47 38.19 -37.14
C ARG A 320 14.66 38.68 -35.93
N PHE A 321 13.33 38.66 -35.99
CA PHE A 321 12.44 39.06 -34.90
C PHE A 321 12.07 37.89 -34.00
N SER A 322 11.70 36.74 -34.57
CA SER A 322 11.11 35.63 -33.83
C SER A 322 12.03 34.43 -33.60
N GLY A 323 13.21 34.39 -34.21
CA GLY A 323 14.08 33.22 -34.22
C GLY A 323 13.66 32.19 -35.26
N CYS A 324 13.69 30.90 -34.91
CA CYS A 324 13.36 29.84 -35.84
C CYS A 324 11.85 29.78 -36.16
N VAL A 325 11.52 29.93 -37.44
CA VAL A 325 10.18 29.71 -37.98
C VAL A 325 10.11 28.29 -38.49
N CYS A 326 9.34 27.45 -37.80
CA CYS A 326 9.27 26.03 -38.08
C CYS A 326 8.30 25.70 -39.22
N PRO A 327 8.66 24.74 -40.09
CA PRO A 327 7.72 24.22 -41.08
C PRO A 327 6.56 23.50 -40.40
N SER A 328 5.45 23.32 -41.10
CA SER A 328 4.27 22.62 -40.60
C SER A 328 4.64 21.24 -40.02
N GLY A 329 4.19 20.96 -38.80
CA GLY A 329 4.48 19.71 -38.09
C GLY A 329 5.75 19.74 -37.24
N TRP A 330 6.43 20.88 -37.14
CA TRP A 330 7.58 21.09 -36.25
C TRP A 330 7.38 22.31 -35.35
N HIS A 331 7.90 22.24 -34.13
CA HIS A 331 7.92 23.31 -33.14
C HIS A 331 9.14 23.20 -32.23
N GLY A 332 9.24 24.09 -31.24
CA GLY A 332 10.42 24.24 -30.38
C GLY A 332 11.23 25.47 -30.75
N GLU A 333 12.22 25.79 -29.92
CA GLU A 333 13.09 26.97 -30.10
C GLU A 333 13.96 26.86 -31.36
N HIS A 334 14.25 25.62 -31.77
CA HIS A 334 15.09 25.28 -32.90
C HIS A 334 14.38 24.38 -33.91
N CYS A 335 13.05 24.25 -33.86
CA CYS A 335 12.28 23.32 -34.68
C CYS A 335 12.70 21.85 -34.49
N GLU A 336 13.13 21.53 -33.27
CA GLU A 336 13.64 20.22 -32.87
C GLU A 336 12.53 19.23 -32.49
N LYS A 337 11.31 19.70 -32.24
CA LYS A 337 10.18 18.88 -31.80
C LYS A 337 9.19 18.67 -32.94
N SER A 338 8.81 17.42 -33.19
CA SER A 338 7.77 17.08 -34.16
C SER A 338 6.40 17.03 -33.52
N ASP A 339 5.40 17.62 -34.15
CA ASP A 339 4.00 17.45 -33.79
C ASP A 339 3.56 16.03 -34.12
N ARG A 340 3.09 15.31 -33.11
CA ARG A 340 2.47 13.99 -33.26
C ARG A 340 1.01 14.12 -32.89
N THR A 341 0.15 13.75 -33.83
CA THR A 341 -1.29 13.65 -33.58
C THR A 341 -1.55 12.80 -32.34
N PRO A 342 -2.48 13.20 -31.47
CA PRO A 342 -2.76 12.43 -30.28
C PRO A 342 -3.31 11.05 -30.67
N GLN A 343 -2.89 10.01 -29.96
CA GLN A 343 -3.38 8.65 -30.15
C GLN A 343 -3.77 8.04 -28.82
N ILE A 344 -4.88 7.32 -28.78
CA ILE A 344 -5.30 6.54 -27.62
C ILE A 344 -4.63 5.18 -27.73
N ILE A 345 -3.61 4.94 -26.92
CA ILE A 345 -2.80 3.72 -26.98
C ILE A 345 -3.40 2.59 -26.16
N SER A 346 -4.04 2.91 -25.03
CA SER A 346 -4.63 1.91 -24.14
C SER A 346 -6.03 2.35 -23.69
N LEU A 347 -6.99 1.50 -24.04
CA LEU A 347 -8.35 1.46 -23.53
C LEU A 347 -8.78 0.00 -23.67
N GLU A 348 -9.24 -0.63 -22.59
CA GLU A 348 -9.74 -2.01 -22.65
C GLU A 348 -10.93 -2.11 -23.62
N THR A 349 -11.07 -3.24 -24.30
CA THR A 349 -12.14 -3.42 -25.30
C THR A 349 -13.50 -3.71 -24.67
N GLU A 350 -13.48 -4.39 -23.52
CA GLU A 350 -14.66 -4.77 -22.76
C GLU A 350 -14.40 -4.56 -21.27
N LEU A 351 -15.36 -3.93 -20.58
CA LEU A 351 -15.33 -3.68 -19.14
C LEU A 351 -16.60 -4.23 -18.52
N GLU A 352 -16.46 -4.99 -17.43
CA GLU A 352 -17.59 -5.50 -16.65
C GLU A 352 -17.62 -4.87 -15.25
N PHE A 353 -18.75 -4.27 -14.89
CA PHE A 353 -18.95 -3.65 -13.58
C PHE A 353 -20.24 -4.16 -12.93
N ASN A 354 -20.35 -4.02 -11.61
CA ASN A 354 -21.54 -4.44 -10.88
C ASN A 354 -22.56 -3.30 -10.80
N LEU A 355 -23.84 -3.66 -10.78
CA LEU A 355 -24.92 -2.72 -10.57
C LEU A 355 -24.70 -1.90 -9.28
N GLY A 356 -24.76 -0.58 -9.41
CA GLY A 356 -24.57 0.35 -8.30
C GLY A 356 -23.12 0.64 -7.92
N SER A 357 -22.11 0.07 -8.60
CA SER A 357 -20.70 0.42 -8.34
C SER A 357 -20.32 1.78 -8.94
N GLU A 358 -19.22 2.37 -8.47
CA GLU A 358 -18.68 3.66 -8.93
C GLU A 358 -17.25 3.48 -9.44
N PRO A 359 -17.05 2.83 -10.60
CA PRO A 359 -15.72 2.45 -11.06
C PRO A 359 -14.92 3.65 -11.58
N VAL A 360 -13.60 3.47 -11.63
CA VAL A 360 -12.68 4.39 -12.30
C VAL A 360 -12.25 3.77 -13.62
N ILE A 361 -12.55 4.45 -14.73
CA ILE A 361 -12.11 4.04 -16.07
C ILE A 361 -10.86 4.83 -16.44
N SER A 362 -9.84 4.16 -16.96
CA SER A 362 -8.60 4.78 -17.41
C SER A 362 -8.51 4.80 -18.94
N CYS A 363 -8.03 5.92 -19.48
CA CYS A 363 -7.73 6.09 -20.90
C CYS A 363 -6.31 6.65 -21.03
N ILE A 364 -5.45 5.97 -21.81
CA ILE A 364 -4.05 6.36 -21.97
C ILE A 364 -3.84 6.92 -23.37
N THR A 365 -3.30 8.13 -23.44
CA THR A 365 -2.98 8.80 -24.69
C THR A 365 -1.48 9.01 -24.85
N THR A 366 -1.05 9.16 -26.11
CA THR A 366 0.26 9.69 -26.50
C THR A 366 0.02 10.83 -27.49
N GLY A 367 1.03 11.65 -27.75
CA GLY A 367 0.93 12.80 -28.65
C GLY A 367 1.93 13.88 -28.27
N ASN A 368 2.33 14.69 -29.24
CA ASN A 368 3.17 15.86 -29.01
C ASN A 368 2.50 17.07 -29.70
N PRO A 369 2.06 18.09 -28.96
CA PRO A 369 2.18 18.26 -27.51
C PRO A 369 1.35 17.25 -26.71
N PRO A 370 1.78 16.87 -25.49
CA PRO A 370 1.00 15.98 -24.64
C PRO A 370 -0.37 16.60 -24.34
N SER A 371 -1.39 15.76 -24.34
CA SER A 371 -2.77 16.18 -24.10
C SER A 371 -2.91 16.81 -22.69
N VAL A 372 -3.69 17.88 -22.59
CA VAL A 372 -3.98 18.57 -21.32
C VAL A 372 -5.27 18.00 -20.72
N ARG A 373 -5.53 18.21 -19.42
CA ARG A 373 -6.69 17.64 -18.71
C ARG A 373 -8.04 17.76 -19.43
N ASP A 374 -8.30 18.92 -20.06
CA ASP A 374 -9.58 19.23 -20.72
C ASP A 374 -9.65 18.74 -22.18
N SER A 375 -8.57 18.15 -22.69
CA SER A 375 -8.50 17.64 -24.07
C SER A 375 -8.96 16.18 -24.21
N VAL A 376 -9.24 15.49 -23.10
CA VAL A 376 -9.67 14.09 -23.10
C VAL A 376 -11.00 13.96 -22.35
N GLU A 377 -11.96 13.33 -23.01
CA GLU A 377 -13.31 13.11 -22.47
C GLU A 377 -13.72 11.64 -22.67
N LEU A 378 -14.51 11.13 -21.72
CA LEU A 378 -15.12 9.81 -21.82
C LEU A 378 -16.63 9.99 -22.03
N ARG A 379 -17.13 9.52 -23.17
CA ARG A 379 -18.54 9.62 -23.56
C ARG A 379 -19.26 8.30 -23.28
N LYS A 380 -20.35 8.38 -22.53
CA LYS A 380 -21.28 7.28 -22.27
C LYS A 380 -22.10 6.95 -23.51
N ALA A 381 -22.74 5.78 -23.52
CA ALA A 381 -23.62 5.35 -24.61
C ALA A 381 -24.86 6.27 -24.81
N ASP A 382 -25.31 6.95 -23.75
CA ASP A 382 -26.41 7.93 -23.77
C ASP A 382 -25.99 9.32 -24.28
N GLY A 383 -24.69 9.53 -24.57
CA GLY A 383 -24.12 10.80 -25.01
C GLY A 383 -23.63 11.71 -23.88
N THR A 384 -23.79 11.32 -22.61
CA THR A 384 -23.25 12.05 -21.45
C THR A 384 -21.73 12.05 -21.50
N VAL A 385 -21.12 13.19 -21.21
CA VAL A 385 -19.66 13.38 -21.24
C VAL A 385 -19.11 13.45 -19.83
N LEU A 386 -18.11 12.64 -19.53
CA LEU A 386 -17.36 12.64 -18.27
C LEU A 386 -15.98 13.27 -18.49
N THR A 387 -15.62 14.20 -17.60
CA THR A 387 -14.31 14.86 -17.59
C THR A 387 -13.33 14.12 -16.68
N SER A 388 -12.05 14.16 -17.01
CA SER A 388 -11.02 13.49 -16.20
C SER A 388 -10.89 14.12 -14.81
N ILE A 389 -10.83 13.28 -13.77
CA ILE A 389 -10.58 13.72 -12.39
C ILE A 389 -9.08 13.89 -12.11
N LYS A 390 -8.25 13.16 -12.86
CA LYS A 390 -6.80 13.12 -12.70
C LYS A 390 -6.13 12.85 -14.04
N ALA A 391 -5.01 13.53 -14.28
CA ALA A 391 -4.14 13.31 -15.42
C ALA A 391 -2.71 13.06 -14.92
N ILE A 392 -2.15 11.90 -15.24
CA ILE A 392 -0.81 11.47 -14.83
C ILE A 392 0.09 11.53 -16.07
N MET A 393 1.00 12.49 -16.10
CA MET A 393 1.91 12.71 -17.23
C MET A 393 3.20 11.93 -17.02
N GLU A 394 3.51 11.04 -17.96
CA GLU A 394 4.79 10.34 -18.09
C GLU A 394 5.53 10.87 -19.32
N THR A 395 6.78 10.43 -19.55
CA THR A 395 7.64 10.97 -20.61
C THR A 395 7.08 10.83 -22.03
N GLU A 396 6.29 9.78 -22.30
CA GLU A 396 5.76 9.49 -23.65
C GLU A 396 4.23 9.27 -23.69
N LYS A 397 3.57 9.26 -22.53
CA LYS A 397 2.14 8.96 -22.41
C LYS A 397 1.49 9.73 -21.27
N THR A 398 0.20 9.96 -21.37
CA THR A 398 -0.60 10.56 -20.30
C THR A 398 -1.79 9.67 -19.99
N THR A 399 -1.95 9.31 -18.71
CA THR A 399 -3.06 8.48 -18.23
C THR A 399 -4.14 9.37 -17.63
N TYR A 400 -5.37 9.24 -18.12
CA TYR A 400 -6.55 9.95 -17.62
C TYR A 400 -7.46 9.01 -16.87
N GLU A 401 -7.86 9.39 -15.67
CA GLU A 401 -8.80 8.65 -14.84
C GLU A 401 -10.15 9.38 -14.82
N PHE A 402 -11.23 8.63 -15.05
CA PHE A 402 -12.62 9.10 -15.05
C PHE A 402 -13.39 8.39 -13.94
N LEU A 403 -13.94 9.16 -13.00
CA LEU A 403 -14.85 8.62 -11.98
C LEU A 403 -16.24 8.48 -12.60
N VAL A 404 -16.74 7.26 -12.64
CA VAL A 404 -18.08 6.96 -13.14
C VAL A 404 -19.06 7.02 -11.97
N PRO A 405 -20.13 7.84 -12.06
CA PRO A 405 -21.21 7.86 -11.06
C PRO A 405 -21.87 6.48 -10.92
N MET A 406 -22.64 6.29 -9.85
CA MET A 406 -23.33 5.03 -9.56
C MET A 406 -23.99 4.40 -10.80
N LEU A 407 -23.51 3.22 -11.19
CA LEU A 407 -23.95 2.54 -12.41
C LEU A 407 -25.35 1.95 -12.29
N THR A 408 -26.09 2.05 -13.39
CA THR A 408 -27.43 1.49 -13.60
C THR A 408 -27.42 0.55 -14.81
N MET A 409 -28.46 -0.28 -14.99
CA MET A 409 -28.55 -1.16 -16.16
C MET A 409 -28.58 -0.40 -17.50
N ALA A 410 -29.04 0.85 -17.50
CA ALA A 410 -29.10 1.71 -18.68
C ALA A 410 -27.71 2.17 -19.16
N ASP A 411 -26.68 2.07 -18.31
CA ASP A 411 -25.31 2.45 -18.63
C ASP A 411 -24.57 1.41 -19.49
N THR A 412 -25.18 0.23 -19.66
CA THR A 412 -24.68 -0.83 -20.55
C THR A 412 -24.70 -0.35 -22.00
N GLY A 413 -23.55 -0.39 -22.66
CA GLY A 413 -23.46 0.05 -24.05
C GLY A 413 -22.04 0.26 -24.53
N LEU A 414 -21.93 0.92 -25.68
CA LEU A 414 -20.65 1.25 -26.28
C LEU A 414 -20.27 2.69 -25.90
N TRP A 415 -19.25 2.80 -25.05
CA TRP A 415 -18.71 4.08 -24.61
C TRP A 415 -17.51 4.44 -25.49
N GLU A 416 -17.10 5.71 -25.48
CA GLU A 416 -16.01 6.21 -26.32
C GLU A 416 -15.10 7.16 -25.54
N CYS A 417 -13.81 6.86 -25.48
CA CYS A 417 -12.79 7.83 -25.08
C CYS A 417 -12.39 8.65 -26.30
N ARG A 418 -12.38 9.98 -26.16
CA ARG A 418 -11.99 10.90 -27.22
C ARG A 418 -10.90 11.83 -26.72
N VAL A 419 -9.84 11.98 -27.51
CA VAL A 419 -8.78 12.97 -27.29
C VAL A 419 -8.81 14.01 -28.41
N SER A 420 -8.66 15.28 -28.07
CA SER A 420 -8.69 16.41 -29.00
C SER A 420 -7.65 17.46 -28.62
N THR A 421 -6.54 17.50 -29.34
CA THR A 421 -5.47 18.50 -29.15
C THR A 421 -5.46 19.50 -30.30
N SER A 422 -4.57 20.50 -30.24
CA SER A 422 -4.36 21.46 -31.32
C SER A 422 -3.85 20.82 -32.62
N VAL A 423 -3.28 19.62 -32.55
CA VAL A 423 -2.66 18.92 -33.69
C VAL A 423 -3.61 17.91 -34.33
N GLY A 424 -4.60 17.41 -33.61
CA GLY A 424 -5.55 16.44 -34.15
C GLY A 424 -6.47 15.84 -33.09
N GLN A 425 -7.26 14.85 -33.51
CA GLN A 425 -8.19 14.14 -32.64
C GLN A 425 -8.10 12.63 -32.90
N ASP A 426 -8.34 11.84 -31.86
CA ASP A 426 -8.46 10.38 -31.95
C ASP A 426 -9.57 9.89 -31.01
N ASN A 427 -10.18 8.75 -31.33
CA ASN A 427 -11.22 8.13 -30.52
C ASN A 427 -11.07 6.60 -30.47
N ARG A 428 -11.45 6.03 -29.32
CA ARG A 428 -11.52 4.57 -29.13
C ARG A 428 -12.75 4.20 -28.33
N ARG A 429 -13.39 3.11 -28.71
CA ARG A 429 -14.63 2.64 -28.12
C ARG A 429 -14.39 1.45 -27.20
N VAL A 430 -15.15 1.39 -26.12
CA VAL A 430 -15.14 0.31 -25.11
C VAL A 430 -16.56 -0.16 -24.84
N ARG A 431 -16.76 -1.47 -24.80
CA ARG A 431 -18.05 -2.06 -24.42
C ARG A 431 -18.13 -2.14 -22.90
N VAL A 432 -19.02 -1.35 -22.30
CA VAL A 432 -19.30 -1.41 -20.87
C VAL A 432 -20.52 -2.29 -20.64
N SER A 433 -20.38 -3.30 -19.79
CA SER A 433 -21.49 -4.17 -19.38
C SER A 433 -21.71 -4.09 -17.87
N VAL A 434 -22.94 -3.73 -17.49
CA VAL A 434 -23.35 -3.69 -16.09
C VAL A 434 -24.01 -5.02 -15.73
N LYS A 435 -23.47 -5.68 -14.71
CA LYS A 435 -23.84 -7.02 -14.28
C LYS A 435 -24.57 -6.98 -12.94
N VAL A 436 -25.54 -7.87 -12.77
CA VAL A 436 -26.32 -8.01 -11.55
C VAL A 436 -25.61 -8.96 -10.58
N PRO A 437 -25.33 -8.52 -9.34
CA PRO A 437 -24.77 -9.39 -8.31
C PRO A 437 -25.65 -10.62 -8.01
N PRO A 438 -25.05 -11.77 -7.67
CA PRO A 438 -25.76 -13.04 -7.57
C PRO A 438 -26.61 -13.16 -6.30
N VAL A 439 -27.87 -13.59 -6.41
CA VAL A 439 -28.77 -13.81 -5.26
C VAL A 439 -29.20 -15.28 -5.20
N PRO A 440 -28.97 -15.99 -4.07
CA PRO A 440 -29.47 -17.35 -3.87
C PRO A 440 -30.99 -17.45 -3.96
N LEU A 441 -31.49 -18.46 -4.68
CA LEU A 441 -32.93 -18.71 -4.82
C LEU A 441 -33.46 -19.70 -3.78
N SER A 442 -32.64 -20.64 -3.33
CA SER A 442 -33.01 -21.67 -2.36
C SER A 442 -32.25 -21.51 -1.03
N PRO A 443 -32.85 -21.95 0.09
CA PRO A 443 -32.15 -21.98 1.38
C PRO A 443 -31.09 -23.09 1.38
N PRO A 444 -30.01 -22.96 2.18
CA PRO A 444 -28.96 -23.98 2.22
C PRO A 444 -29.50 -25.32 2.75
N ARG A 445 -29.02 -26.42 2.17
CA ARG A 445 -29.49 -27.78 2.47
C ARG A 445 -28.57 -28.47 3.49
N LEU A 446 -29.16 -29.06 4.53
CA LEU A 446 -28.42 -29.88 5.49
C LEU A 446 -28.14 -31.26 4.87
N LEU A 447 -26.86 -31.64 4.83
CA LEU A 447 -26.41 -32.94 4.31
C LEU A 447 -26.12 -33.94 5.44
N ALA A 448 -25.42 -33.49 6.47
CA ALA A 448 -25.11 -34.31 7.65
C ALA A 448 -25.06 -33.42 8.90
N LYS A 449 -25.38 -34.02 10.05
CA LYS A 449 -25.34 -33.35 11.36
C LYS A 449 -24.58 -34.21 12.36
N GLN A 450 -23.89 -33.55 13.29
CA GLN A 450 -23.20 -34.12 14.43
C GLN A 450 -23.43 -33.19 15.64
N SER A 451 -22.89 -33.55 16.80
CA SER A 451 -23.03 -32.78 18.03
C SER A 451 -22.46 -31.37 17.96
N ARG A 452 -21.35 -31.18 17.24
CA ARG A 452 -20.68 -29.86 17.11
C ARG A 452 -20.39 -29.45 15.67
N LYS A 453 -20.94 -30.19 14.70
CA LYS A 453 -20.69 -29.96 13.28
C LYS A 453 -21.97 -30.10 12.45
N LEU A 454 -22.09 -29.29 11.41
CA LEU A 454 -23.14 -29.41 10.39
C LEU A 454 -22.48 -29.35 9.00
N VAL A 455 -22.77 -30.31 8.13
CA VAL A 455 -22.33 -30.30 6.73
C VAL A 455 -23.47 -29.77 5.88
N VAL A 456 -23.21 -28.68 5.16
CA VAL A 456 -24.21 -27.87 4.48
C VAL A 456 -23.85 -27.77 3.00
N SER A 457 -24.80 -28.07 2.13
CA SER A 457 -24.72 -27.66 0.73
C SER A 457 -25.24 -26.22 0.61
N PRO A 458 -24.43 -25.29 0.07
CA PRO A 458 -24.71 -23.87 0.16
C PRO A 458 -25.92 -23.44 -0.68
N VAL A 459 -25.97 -23.77 -1.97
CA VAL A 459 -27.04 -23.35 -2.89
C VAL A 459 -27.18 -24.33 -4.06
N ASP A 460 -28.42 -24.52 -4.55
CA ASP A 460 -28.71 -25.29 -5.77
C ASP A 460 -28.82 -24.39 -7.01
N GLY A 461 -28.98 -23.08 -6.82
CA GLY A 461 -29.12 -22.10 -7.89
C GLY A 461 -29.18 -20.66 -7.40
N PHE A 462 -28.88 -19.73 -8.30
CA PHE A 462 -28.90 -18.29 -8.04
C PHE A 462 -29.44 -17.53 -9.26
N CYS A 463 -29.93 -16.30 -9.05
CA CYS A 463 -30.19 -15.35 -10.13
C CYS A 463 -29.07 -14.29 -10.20
N GLY A 464 -28.93 -13.61 -11.34
CA GLY A 464 -27.84 -12.67 -11.62
C GLY A 464 -26.88 -13.24 -12.68
N ASP A 465 -25.82 -12.49 -13.00
CA ASP A 465 -25.00 -12.79 -14.19
C ASP A 465 -23.77 -13.67 -13.92
N GLY A 466 -23.39 -13.88 -12.65
CA GLY A 466 -22.17 -14.63 -12.29
C GLY A 466 -20.88 -13.98 -12.85
N PRO A 467 -19.74 -14.68 -12.86
CA PRO A 467 -19.46 -15.95 -12.17
C PRO A 467 -19.39 -15.76 -10.64
N ILE A 468 -19.56 -16.84 -9.89
CA ILE A 468 -19.42 -16.83 -8.43
C ILE A 468 -17.95 -17.08 -8.08
N THR A 469 -17.34 -16.18 -7.33
CA THR A 469 -15.97 -16.35 -6.83
C THR A 469 -15.92 -16.79 -5.38
N ALA A 470 -16.88 -16.35 -4.56
CA ALA A 470 -16.91 -16.69 -3.15
C ALA A 470 -18.34 -16.95 -2.66
N ILE A 471 -18.44 -17.87 -1.71
CA ILE A 471 -19.67 -18.23 -1.01
C ILE A 471 -19.48 -17.89 0.47
N LYS A 472 -20.27 -16.95 0.98
CA LYS A 472 -20.30 -16.56 2.39
C LYS A 472 -21.48 -17.24 3.08
N LEU A 473 -21.20 -18.24 3.90
CA LEU A 473 -22.20 -18.93 4.72
C LEU A 473 -22.35 -18.20 6.06
N LEU A 474 -23.54 -17.69 6.36
CA LEU A 474 -23.86 -16.98 7.58
C LEU A 474 -24.67 -17.88 8.52
N TYR A 475 -24.28 -17.96 9.80
CA TYR A 475 -24.99 -18.73 10.80
C TYR A 475 -25.07 -18.01 12.16
N LYS A 476 -26.14 -18.28 12.91
CA LYS A 476 -26.28 -17.87 14.32
C LYS A 476 -27.30 -18.75 15.07
N PRO A 477 -27.25 -18.85 16.42
CA PRO A 477 -28.29 -19.56 17.17
C PRO A 477 -29.67 -18.93 16.93
N LYS A 478 -30.70 -19.76 16.71
CA LYS A 478 -32.06 -19.32 16.35
C LYS A 478 -32.67 -18.36 17.37
N ASN A 479 -32.44 -18.61 18.65
CA ASN A 479 -32.98 -17.82 19.76
C ASN A 479 -32.03 -16.69 20.20
N SER A 480 -31.01 -16.36 19.39
CA SER A 480 -30.05 -15.31 19.72
C SER A 480 -30.21 -14.05 18.87
N THR A 481 -30.07 -12.90 19.53
CA THR A 481 -29.93 -11.58 18.91
C THR A 481 -28.49 -11.27 18.47
N SER A 482 -27.55 -12.19 18.71
CA SER A 482 -26.15 -12.04 18.29
C SER A 482 -26.01 -11.73 16.79
N PRO A 483 -24.96 -10.99 16.39
CA PRO A 483 -24.63 -10.82 14.99
C PRO A 483 -24.36 -12.18 14.33
N TRP A 484 -24.51 -12.23 13.00
CA TRP A 484 -24.24 -13.43 12.23
C TRP A 484 -22.73 -13.75 12.26
N SER A 485 -22.39 -15.00 12.53
CA SER A 485 -21.06 -15.53 12.24
C SER A 485 -21.00 -15.89 10.75
N SER A 486 -19.83 -15.72 10.12
CA SER A 486 -19.66 -16.00 8.69
C SER A 486 -18.42 -16.84 8.40
N ILE A 487 -18.55 -17.75 7.45
CA ILE A 487 -17.43 -18.47 6.83
C ILE A 487 -17.45 -18.14 5.35
N VAL A 488 -16.31 -17.71 4.80
CA VAL A 488 -16.15 -17.49 3.37
C VAL A 488 -15.34 -18.66 2.81
N VAL A 489 -15.87 -19.29 1.78
CA VAL A 489 -15.21 -20.40 1.09
C VAL A 489 -15.19 -20.08 -0.40
N ASP A 490 -14.08 -20.39 -1.05
CA ASP A 490 -14.00 -20.44 -2.51
C ASP A 490 -14.97 -21.51 -3.03
N ASN A 491 -15.41 -21.40 -4.28
CA ASN A 491 -16.48 -22.21 -4.90
C ASN A 491 -16.42 -23.74 -4.64
N SER A 492 -16.84 -24.18 -3.44
CA SER A 492 -16.75 -25.53 -2.92
C SER A 492 -18.14 -26.14 -2.81
N GLU A 493 -18.30 -27.42 -3.14
CA GLU A 493 -19.61 -28.08 -3.15
C GLU A 493 -20.26 -28.16 -1.77
N ASN A 494 -19.52 -28.46 -0.69
CA ASN A 494 -20.05 -28.66 0.65
C ASN A 494 -19.24 -27.91 1.71
N ILE A 495 -19.93 -27.25 2.64
CA ILE A 495 -19.34 -26.43 3.71
C ILE A 495 -19.60 -27.09 5.06
N THR A 496 -18.55 -27.29 5.86
CA THR A 496 -18.67 -27.83 7.22
C THR A 496 -18.62 -26.71 8.26
N LEU A 497 -19.74 -26.45 8.92
CA LEU A 497 -19.79 -25.62 10.13
C LEU A 497 -19.24 -26.43 11.30
N MET A 498 -18.25 -25.89 12.01
CA MET A 498 -17.61 -26.54 13.16
C MET A 498 -17.80 -25.72 14.44
N ASN A 499 -17.42 -26.30 15.58
CA ASN A 499 -17.44 -25.65 16.90
C ASN A 499 -18.85 -25.16 17.33
N LEU A 500 -19.89 -25.86 16.88
CA LEU A 500 -21.26 -25.57 17.25
C LEU A 500 -21.59 -26.14 18.64
N ARG A 501 -22.66 -25.63 19.26
CA ARG A 501 -23.19 -26.13 20.51
C ARG A 501 -24.07 -27.37 20.23
N PRO A 502 -23.95 -28.45 21.00
CA PRO A 502 -24.86 -29.59 20.91
C PRO A 502 -26.32 -29.20 21.16
N VAL A 503 -27.24 -29.97 20.57
CA VAL A 503 -28.70 -29.83 20.76
C VAL A 503 -29.17 -28.38 20.60
N THR A 504 -28.63 -27.67 19.61
CA THR A 504 -28.89 -26.24 19.41
C THR A 504 -29.37 -25.98 17.98
N ALA A 505 -30.47 -25.24 17.85
CA ALA A 505 -30.99 -24.80 16.55
C ALA A 505 -30.26 -23.54 16.07
N TYR A 506 -29.75 -23.58 14.85
CA TYR A 506 -29.07 -22.50 14.15
C TYR A 506 -29.89 -22.03 12.95
N LEU A 507 -29.96 -20.72 12.75
CA LEU A 507 -30.36 -20.11 11.49
C LEU A 507 -29.14 -20.05 10.58
N VAL A 508 -29.28 -20.52 9.35
CA VAL A 508 -28.20 -20.56 8.36
C VAL A 508 -28.70 -19.99 7.04
N ARG A 509 -27.94 -19.11 6.40
CA ARG A 509 -28.23 -18.57 5.07
C ARG A 509 -26.94 -18.29 4.30
N VAL A 510 -27.04 -18.12 2.98
CA VAL A 510 -25.90 -17.92 2.10
C VAL A 510 -25.94 -16.54 1.47
N GLN A 511 -24.76 -15.97 1.21
CA GLN A 511 -24.56 -14.80 0.38
C GLN A 511 -23.49 -15.13 -0.66
N LEU A 512 -23.75 -14.81 -1.93
CA LEU A 512 -22.84 -15.10 -3.03
C LEU A 512 -22.14 -13.82 -3.48
N THR A 513 -20.90 -13.96 -3.98
CA THR A 513 -20.10 -12.83 -4.42
C THR A 513 -19.55 -13.09 -5.82
N ARG A 514 -19.64 -12.08 -6.70
CA ARG A 514 -18.96 -12.04 -8.00
C ARG A 514 -17.75 -11.08 -7.96
N PRO A 515 -16.83 -11.13 -8.94
CA PRO A 515 -15.69 -10.23 -8.99
C PRO A 515 -16.10 -8.74 -9.03
N GLY A 516 -15.22 -7.88 -8.51
CA GLY A 516 -15.34 -6.43 -8.60
C GLY A 516 -16.07 -5.76 -7.43
N ASP A 517 -15.99 -4.43 -7.38
CA ASP A 517 -16.65 -3.62 -6.36
C ASP A 517 -18.17 -3.81 -6.41
N LYS A 518 -18.82 -3.83 -5.25
CA LYS A 518 -20.25 -4.20 -5.08
C LYS A 518 -20.68 -5.52 -5.73
N GLY A 519 -19.75 -6.48 -5.84
CA GLY A 519 -20.06 -7.84 -6.32
C GLY A 519 -20.76 -8.73 -5.29
N GLU A 520 -20.86 -8.32 -4.02
CA GLU A 520 -21.60 -9.05 -2.98
C GLU A 520 -23.11 -8.92 -3.23
N GLY A 521 -23.77 -10.05 -3.52
CA GLY A 521 -25.21 -10.07 -3.72
C GLY A 521 -25.99 -10.04 -2.41
N ALA A 522 -27.32 -10.00 -2.54
CA ALA A 522 -28.21 -10.06 -1.39
C ALA A 522 -28.16 -11.43 -0.68
N MET A 523 -28.43 -11.43 0.62
CA MET A 523 -28.49 -12.66 1.40
C MET A 523 -29.72 -13.48 1.00
N GLY A 524 -29.51 -14.77 0.76
CA GLY A 524 -30.55 -15.72 0.41
C GLY A 524 -31.51 -16.04 1.55
N PRO A 525 -32.54 -16.87 1.27
CA PRO A 525 -33.46 -17.38 2.28
C PRO A 525 -32.74 -18.22 3.35
N GLN A 526 -33.29 -18.23 4.57
CA GLN A 526 -32.69 -18.91 5.73
C GLN A 526 -33.28 -20.31 5.97
N ALA A 527 -32.44 -21.24 6.41
CA ALA A 527 -32.80 -22.56 6.90
C ALA A 527 -32.58 -22.69 8.41
N VAL A 528 -33.35 -23.56 9.07
CA VAL A 528 -33.11 -23.97 10.47
C VAL A 528 -32.40 -25.32 10.46
N MET A 529 -31.25 -25.39 11.11
CA MET A 529 -30.45 -26.62 11.24
C MET A 529 -30.19 -26.91 12.72
N VAL A 530 -30.28 -28.16 13.13
CA VAL A 530 -30.17 -28.56 14.54
C VAL A 530 -29.01 -29.54 14.69
N THR A 531 -28.09 -29.22 15.60
CA THR A 531 -26.99 -30.12 16.00
C THR A 531 -27.51 -31.27 16.85
N GLU A 532 -26.79 -32.39 16.86
CA GLU A 532 -27.19 -33.59 17.61
C GLU A 532 -26.70 -33.59 19.07
N CYS A 533 -27.08 -34.61 19.83
CA CYS A 533 -26.47 -34.89 21.14
C CYS A 533 -25.01 -35.35 20.95
N PRO A 534 -24.13 -35.10 21.92
CA PRO A 534 -22.80 -35.68 21.93
C PRO A 534 -22.88 -37.20 22.12
N GLU A 535 -22.16 -37.97 21.30
CA GLU A 535 -22.02 -39.42 21.51
C GLU A 535 -21.07 -39.67 22.69
N PRO A 536 -21.35 -40.68 23.53
CA PRO A 536 -20.40 -41.12 24.54
C PRO A 536 -19.11 -41.65 23.92
N THR A 537 -18.00 -41.43 24.60
CA THR A 537 -16.65 -41.80 24.18
C THR A 537 -15.96 -42.79 25.12
N ALA A 538 -16.41 -42.93 26.37
CA ALA A 538 -15.79 -43.87 27.29
C ALA A 538 -16.22 -45.31 27.00
N GLN A 539 -15.30 -46.22 27.25
CA GLN A 539 -15.47 -47.65 27.09
C GLN A 539 -15.62 -48.29 28.48
N PRO A 540 -16.77 -48.93 28.80
CA PRO A 540 -16.92 -49.68 30.04
C PRO A 540 -15.95 -50.87 30.11
N VAL A 541 -15.52 -51.25 31.32
CA VAL A 541 -14.65 -52.39 31.57
C VAL A 541 -15.38 -53.39 32.47
N ILE A 542 -15.59 -54.62 31.98
CA ILE A 542 -16.20 -55.69 32.78
C ILE A 542 -15.18 -56.16 33.82
N GLU A 543 -15.49 -56.02 35.11
CA GLU A 543 -14.57 -56.37 36.20
C GLU A 543 -14.62 -57.87 36.50
N SER A 544 -15.82 -58.43 36.62
CA SER A 544 -16.04 -59.84 36.94
C SER A 544 -17.44 -60.31 36.52
N TRP A 545 -17.61 -61.63 36.45
CA TRP A 545 -18.91 -62.26 36.23
C TRP A 545 -18.99 -63.59 36.98
N SER A 546 -20.21 -63.99 37.35
CA SER A 546 -20.50 -65.23 38.05
C SER A 546 -21.90 -65.76 37.69
N ILE A 547 -22.18 -67.03 38.01
CA ILE A 547 -23.53 -67.60 37.85
C ILE A 547 -24.20 -67.64 39.23
N GLU A 548 -25.30 -66.91 39.36
CA GLU A 548 -26.20 -66.96 40.52
C GLU A 548 -27.34 -67.98 40.24
N GLY A 549 -27.60 -68.88 41.19
CA GLY A 549 -28.64 -69.90 41.04
C GLY A 549 -28.36 -70.90 39.92
N LYS A 550 -29.39 -71.40 39.22
CA LYS A 550 -29.22 -72.46 38.20
C LYS A 550 -28.67 -71.95 36.86
N ASN A 551 -29.01 -70.73 36.45
CA ASN A 551 -28.69 -70.20 35.12
C ASN A 551 -28.84 -68.67 35.01
N THR A 552 -28.57 -67.90 36.08
CA THR A 552 -28.59 -66.43 36.01
C THR A 552 -27.17 -65.89 36.02
N LEU A 553 -26.79 -65.17 34.96
CA LEU A 553 -25.49 -64.51 34.87
C LEU A 553 -25.53 -63.19 35.63
N TYR A 554 -24.63 -63.02 36.60
CA TYR A 554 -24.34 -61.77 37.26
C TYR A 554 -23.07 -61.17 36.67
N VAL A 555 -23.12 -59.90 36.29
CA VAL A 555 -21.98 -59.15 35.75
C VAL A 555 -21.85 -57.82 36.46
N ASN A 556 -20.61 -57.43 36.76
CA ASN A 556 -20.26 -56.08 37.20
C ASN A 556 -19.21 -55.46 36.27
N TRP A 557 -19.26 -54.14 36.17
CA TRP A 557 -18.37 -53.36 35.31
C TRP A 557 -18.02 -52.03 35.99
N ASN A 558 -17.04 -51.34 35.43
CA ASN A 558 -16.64 -50.01 35.84
C ASN A 558 -16.50 -49.11 34.61
N LEU A 559 -16.65 -47.80 34.79
CA LEU A 559 -16.45 -46.81 33.75
C LEU A 559 -15.17 -46.00 34.07
N PRO A 560 -14.08 -46.15 33.28
CA PRO A 560 -12.80 -45.52 33.57
C PRO A 560 -12.83 -43.99 33.69
N ASN A 561 -13.78 -43.33 33.01
CA ASN A 561 -13.97 -41.89 33.05
C ASN A 561 -15.33 -41.54 33.67
N HIS A 562 -15.34 -41.16 34.95
CA HIS A 562 -16.56 -40.86 35.71
C HIS A 562 -17.23 -39.52 35.34
N ASP A 563 -16.51 -38.60 34.68
CA ASP A 563 -17.03 -37.27 34.31
C ASP A 563 -17.74 -37.25 32.94
N GLU A 564 -17.95 -38.41 32.32
CA GLU A 564 -18.63 -38.48 31.03
C GLU A 564 -20.13 -38.14 31.14
N LEU A 565 -20.60 -37.28 30.23
CA LEU A 565 -22.00 -36.94 30.10
C LEU A 565 -22.75 -38.11 29.45
N ALA A 566 -23.36 -38.96 30.27
CA ALA A 566 -24.12 -40.12 29.85
C ALA A 566 -25.39 -40.34 30.69
N ASP A 567 -26.36 -41.04 30.11
CA ASP A 567 -27.66 -41.30 30.74
C ASP A 567 -27.71 -42.67 31.44
N GLY A 568 -26.87 -43.62 31.01
CA GLY A 568 -26.85 -44.98 31.56
C GLY A 568 -26.04 -45.99 30.75
N PHE A 569 -26.28 -47.28 30.99
CA PHE A 569 -25.57 -48.40 30.36
C PHE A 569 -26.53 -49.34 29.60
N ILE A 570 -26.03 -49.96 28.54
CA ILE A 570 -26.69 -51.05 27.83
C ILE A 570 -25.83 -52.30 27.96
N VAL A 571 -26.39 -53.36 28.53
CA VAL A 571 -25.74 -54.68 28.60
C VAL A 571 -26.31 -55.56 27.51
N ARG A 572 -25.43 -56.08 26.63
CA ARG A 572 -25.82 -56.97 25.53
C ARG A 572 -25.27 -58.37 25.74
N LEU A 573 -26.16 -59.34 25.61
CA LEU A 573 -25.84 -60.75 25.51
C LEU A 573 -25.99 -61.17 24.05
N LEU A 574 -24.90 -61.64 23.47
CA LEU A 574 -24.76 -62.06 22.08
C LEU A 574 -24.61 -63.59 22.03
N ASP A 575 -25.07 -64.25 20.97
CA ASP A 575 -24.80 -65.67 20.76
C ASP A 575 -23.43 -65.91 20.07
N SER A 576 -23.10 -67.17 19.81
CA SER A 576 -21.89 -67.55 19.09
C SER A 576 -21.75 -66.96 17.67
N ALA A 577 -22.87 -66.54 17.05
CA ALA A 577 -22.91 -65.87 15.76
C ALA A 577 -22.91 -64.33 15.88
N LYS A 578 -22.70 -63.79 17.09
CA LYS A 578 -22.77 -62.37 17.44
C LYS A 578 -24.14 -61.74 17.21
N MET A 579 -25.20 -62.55 17.21
CA MET A 579 -26.57 -62.05 17.16
C MET A 579 -27.05 -61.70 18.56
N LEU A 580 -27.74 -60.57 18.68
CA LEU A 580 -28.29 -60.11 19.96
C LEU A 580 -29.35 -61.08 20.48
N VAL A 581 -29.05 -61.72 21.60
CA VAL A 581 -29.96 -62.61 22.34
C VAL A 581 -30.79 -61.80 23.32
N ARG A 582 -30.13 -60.88 24.04
CA ARG A 582 -30.78 -60.07 25.06
C ARG A 582 -30.10 -58.72 25.22
N GLU A 583 -30.90 -57.70 25.47
CA GLU A 583 -30.44 -56.35 25.80
C GLU A 583 -31.10 -55.90 27.10
N ILE A 584 -30.31 -55.32 28.01
CA ILE A 584 -30.78 -54.75 29.26
C ILE A 584 -30.37 -53.28 29.30
N ASN A 585 -31.35 -52.40 29.43
CA ASN A 585 -31.12 -50.97 29.55
C ASN A 585 -31.11 -50.53 31.02
N ILE A 586 -30.01 -49.92 31.44
CA ILE A 586 -29.77 -49.41 32.79
C ILE A 586 -29.83 -47.88 32.73
N THR A 587 -30.93 -47.28 33.16
CA THR A 587 -31.19 -45.83 33.03
C THR A 587 -30.53 -44.98 34.12
N SER A 588 -29.42 -45.42 34.70
CA SER A 588 -28.73 -44.73 35.78
C SER A 588 -27.24 -45.00 35.72
N MET A 589 -26.46 -43.92 35.69
CA MET A 589 -25.00 -43.95 35.77
C MET A 589 -24.46 -44.43 37.12
N LEU A 590 -25.31 -44.59 38.15
CA LEU A 590 -24.90 -45.12 39.45
C LEU A 590 -24.89 -46.66 39.49
N VAL A 591 -25.54 -47.32 38.53
CA VAL A 591 -25.73 -48.78 38.54
C VAL A 591 -24.72 -49.45 37.63
N HIS A 592 -23.80 -50.21 38.23
CA HIS A 592 -22.64 -50.83 37.59
C HIS A 592 -22.69 -52.38 37.57
N ALA A 593 -23.89 -52.94 37.70
CA ALA A 593 -24.09 -54.38 37.71
C ALA A 593 -25.46 -54.75 37.10
N ALA A 594 -25.55 -55.95 36.51
CA ALA A 594 -26.78 -56.49 35.94
C ALA A 594 -26.91 -58.00 36.17
N ARG A 595 -28.16 -58.48 36.18
CA ARG A 595 -28.52 -59.89 36.26
C ARG A 595 -29.24 -60.31 34.99
N ILE A 596 -28.77 -61.38 34.36
CA ILE A 596 -29.30 -61.93 33.12
C ILE A 596 -29.80 -63.35 33.38
N PRO A 597 -31.10 -63.55 33.64
CA PRO A 597 -31.64 -64.87 33.98
C PRO A 597 -31.84 -65.75 32.74
N ASN A 598 -32.00 -67.06 32.96
CA ASN A 598 -32.41 -68.06 31.97
C ASN A 598 -31.38 -68.35 30.86
N LEU A 599 -30.09 -68.44 31.19
CA LEU A 599 -29.09 -68.93 30.24
C LEU A 599 -29.33 -70.40 29.89
N GLU A 600 -29.23 -70.74 28.60
CA GLU A 600 -29.23 -72.12 28.14
C GLU A 600 -27.90 -72.81 28.48
N PHE A 601 -27.98 -74.07 28.93
CA PHE A 601 -26.81 -74.88 29.22
C PHE A 601 -26.05 -75.28 27.94
N ASN A 602 -24.73 -75.41 28.05
CA ASN A 602 -23.80 -75.79 26.99
C ASN A 602 -23.81 -74.86 25.77
N LYS A 603 -24.30 -73.62 25.94
CA LYS A 603 -24.31 -72.59 24.90
C LYS A 603 -23.34 -71.47 25.27
N GLU A 604 -22.55 -71.06 24.30
CA GLU A 604 -21.61 -69.93 24.45
C GLU A 604 -22.32 -68.61 24.15
N TYR A 605 -22.13 -67.65 25.05
CA TYR A 605 -22.61 -66.28 24.92
C TYR A 605 -21.44 -65.30 24.94
N GLY A 606 -21.53 -64.24 24.13
CA GLY A 606 -20.69 -63.06 24.24
C GLY A 606 -21.38 -61.99 25.09
N LEU A 607 -20.64 -61.35 25.99
CA LEU A 607 -21.15 -60.30 26.87
C LEU A 607 -20.37 -59.02 26.61
N GLU A 608 -21.09 -57.93 26.36
CA GLU A 608 -20.54 -56.58 26.22
C GLU A 608 -21.41 -55.56 26.96
N VAL A 609 -20.78 -54.48 27.44
CA VAL A 609 -21.44 -53.35 28.08
C VAL A 609 -21.10 -52.08 27.31
N LEU A 610 -22.10 -51.27 27.00
CA LEU A 610 -21.98 -49.97 26.35
C LEU A 610 -22.52 -48.89 27.28
N VAL A 611 -21.98 -47.69 27.18
CA VAL A 611 -22.56 -46.48 27.78
C VAL A 611 -23.40 -45.76 26.72
N TYR A 612 -24.50 -45.11 27.10
CA TYR A 612 -25.35 -44.38 26.16
C TYR A 612 -25.69 -42.95 26.65
N HIS A 613 -25.88 -42.04 25.70
CA HIS A 613 -26.38 -40.68 25.96
C HIS A 613 -27.32 -40.25 24.82
N CYS A 614 -28.52 -39.79 25.16
CA CYS A 614 -29.62 -39.62 24.23
C CYS A 614 -29.88 -40.91 23.42
N THR A 615 -29.55 -40.90 22.13
CA THR A 615 -29.65 -42.05 21.21
C THR A 615 -28.28 -42.60 20.80
N GLY A 616 -27.17 -41.97 21.22
CA GLY A 616 -25.81 -42.37 20.88
C GLY A 616 -25.30 -43.47 21.81
N LEU A 617 -24.56 -44.43 21.24
CA LEU A 617 -23.88 -45.50 21.97
C LEU A 617 -22.37 -45.26 21.93
N GLY A 618 -21.72 -45.37 23.09
CA GLY A 618 -20.27 -45.37 23.19
C GLY A 618 -19.64 -46.67 22.69
N PRO A 619 -18.30 -46.76 22.68
CA PRO A 619 -17.61 -47.98 22.33
C PRO A 619 -17.98 -49.14 23.29
N PRO A 620 -18.19 -50.37 22.77
CA PRO A 620 -18.48 -51.52 23.63
C PRO A 620 -17.25 -51.93 24.45
N SER A 621 -17.48 -52.47 25.64
CA SER A 621 -16.45 -53.16 26.41
C SER A 621 -15.79 -54.29 25.61
N ASP A 622 -14.67 -54.79 26.09
CA ASP A 622 -14.12 -56.05 25.59
C ASP A 622 -15.18 -57.17 25.70
N LEU A 623 -15.19 -58.07 24.70
CA LEU A 623 -16.18 -59.13 24.60
C LEU A 623 -15.82 -60.31 25.50
N TYR A 624 -16.62 -60.56 26.55
CA TYR A 624 -16.42 -61.69 27.47
C TYR A 624 -17.23 -62.91 27.03
N ARG A 625 -16.59 -64.08 26.97
CA ARG A 625 -17.25 -65.35 26.63
C ARG A 625 -17.74 -66.06 27.88
N VAL A 626 -19.02 -66.41 27.93
CA VAL A 626 -19.67 -67.06 29.06
C VAL A 626 -20.36 -68.34 28.57
N MET A 627 -20.12 -69.46 29.25
CA MET A 627 -20.78 -70.74 29.00
C MET A 627 -21.09 -71.44 30.32
N VAL A 628 -22.29 -72.00 30.46
CA VAL A 628 -22.71 -72.77 31.64
C VAL A 628 -22.84 -74.24 31.26
N ASN A 629 -21.99 -75.11 31.79
CA ASN A 629 -21.98 -76.54 31.48
C ASN A 629 -22.93 -77.34 32.38
N SER A 630 -23.66 -78.27 31.78
CA SER A 630 -24.52 -79.24 32.47
C SER A 630 -23.79 -80.26 33.37
N LYS A 631 -22.49 -80.53 33.14
CA LYS A 631 -21.73 -81.61 33.79
C LYS A 631 -20.84 -81.19 34.96
N GLY A 632 -20.88 -79.92 35.39
CA GLY A 632 -20.04 -79.43 36.50
C GLY A 632 -18.64 -78.98 36.07
N PRO A 633 -17.75 -78.64 37.01
CA PRO A 633 -16.39 -78.25 36.70
C PRO A 633 -15.57 -79.38 36.09
N SER A 634 -14.53 -79.06 35.33
CA SER A 634 -13.54 -80.05 34.89
C SER A 634 -12.78 -80.63 36.10
N SER A 635 -12.05 -81.74 35.91
CA SER A 635 -11.24 -82.33 36.97
C SER A 635 -10.19 -81.35 37.52
N PRO A 636 -9.95 -81.30 38.84
CA PRO A 636 -8.81 -80.58 39.41
C PRO A 636 -7.49 -81.10 38.85
N ARG A 637 -6.53 -80.20 38.63
CA ARG A 637 -5.26 -80.52 37.95
C ARG A 637 -4.18 -80.84 38.97
N SER A 638 -3.19 -81.66 38.58
CA SER A 638 -1.96 -81.88 39.36
C SER A 638 -2.18 -82.32 40.81
N LEU A 639 -3.08 -83.29 41.05
CA LEU A 639 -3.21 -83.90 42.38
C LEU A 639 -1.90 -84.60 42.77
N SER A 640 -1.42 -84.34 43.98
CA SER A 640 -0.27 -85.02 44.59
C SER A 640 -0.60 -85.45 46.01
N ALA A 641 -0.07 -86.62 46.41
CA ALA A 641 -0.19 -87.15 47.76
C ALA A 641 1.21 -87.41 48.33
N GLU A 642 1.51 -86.79 49.47
CA GLU A 642 2.78 -86.97 50.18
C GLU A 642 2.51 -87.52 51.60
N PRO A 643 3.33 -88.49 52.07
CA PRO A 643 3.26 -88.92 53.47
C PRO A 643 3.52 -87.73 54.38
N PHE A 644 2.69 -87.58 55.40
CA PHE A 644 2.83 -86.59 56.45
C PHE A 644 2.95 -87.36 57.78
N PRO A 645 3.70 -86.89 58.80
CA PRO A 645 4.07 -87.70 59.97
C PRO A 645 2.91 -88.54 60.56
N ASP A 646 3.26 -89.69 61.13
CA ASP A 646 2.35 -90.67 61.73
C ASP A 646 1.37 -91.28 60.69
N THR A 647 0.10 -91.32 61.06
CA THR A 647 -1.04 -91.91 60.37
C THR A 647 -1.74 -90.93 59.41
N THR A 648 -0.97 -90.05 58.75
CA THR A 648 -1.53 -88.92 57.98
C THR A 648 -0.96 -88.77 56.57
N ILE A 649 -1.75 -88.23 55.64
CA ILE A 649 -1.32 -87.94 54.25
C ILE A 649 -1.76 -86.53 53.89
N LYS A 650 -0.87 -85.76 53.26
CA LYS A 650 -1.16 -84.41 52.75
C LYS A 650 -1.41 -84.47 51.25
N LEU A 651 -2.56 -83.93 50.83
CA LEU A 651 -2.97 -83.81 49.44
C LEU A 651 -2.89 -82.36 48.98
N SER A 652 -2.41 -82.13 47.77
CA SER A 652 -2.43 -80.81 47.10
C SER A 652 -2.80 -80.93 45.63
N TRP A 653 -3.55 -79.96 45.10
CA TRP A 653 -3.97 -79.90 43.70
C TRP A 653 -4.02 -78.46 43.18
N GLN A 654 -4.33 -78.28 41.91
CA GLN A 654 -4.62 -77.01 41.24
C GLN A 654 -6.08 -76.92 40.83
N ILE A 655 -6.61 -75.69 40.73
CA ILE A 655 -7.99 -75.46 40.30
C ILE A 655 -8.26 -76.02 38.88
N PRO A 656 -9.47 -76.55 38.62
CA PRO A 656 -9.97 -76.92 37.30
C PRO A 656 -9.69 -75.87 36.21
N GLU A 657 -9.42 -76.32 34.99
CA GLU A 657 -9.33 -75.46 33.81
C GLU A 657 -10.67 -74.77 33.51
N TYR A 658 -11.79 -75.48 33.71
CA TYR A 658 -13.14 -74.96 33.54
C TYR A 658 -13.92 -75.04 34.87
N PRO A 659 -13.97 -73.97 35.67
CA PRO A 659 -14.60 -73.97 37.00
C PRO A 659 -16.14 -73.95 36.97
N ASN A 660 -16.75 -73.92 35.78
CA ASN A 660 -18.20 -73.98 35.54
C ASN A 660 -19.03 -72.98 36.39
N GLY A 661 -18.65 -71.70 36.37
CA GLY A 661 -19.37 -70.64 37.10
C GLY A 661 -18.92 -70.43 38.55
N GLY A 662 -17.89 -71.14 39.02
CA GLY A 662 -17.25 -70.95 40.33
C GLY A 662 -17.29 -72.21 41.20
N ILE A 663 -16.19 -72.46 41.92
CA ILE A 663 -16.03 -73.67 42.74
C ILE A 663 -16.49 -73.36 44.17
N THR A 664 -17.38 -74.19 44.69
CA THR A 664 -17.93 -74.06 46.05
C THR A 664 -17.13 -74.85 47.08
N LYS A 665 -16.64 -76.05 46.71
CA LYS A 665 -15.79 -76.93 47.52
C LYS A 665 -15.11 -78.01 46.67
N TYR A 666 -14.20 -78.77 47.24
CA TYR A 666 -13.65 -80.00 46.67
C TYR A 666 -14.08 -81.21 47.49
N ILE A 667 -14.18 -82.37 46.82
CA ILE A 667 -14.50 -83.66 47.43
C ILE A 667 -13.32 -84.59 47.15
N VAL A 668 -12.69 -85.09 48.21
CA VAL A 668 -11.59 -86.06 48.15
C VAL A 668 -12.14 -87.43 48.47
N GLU A 669 -11.89 -88.42 47.62
CA GLU A 669 -12.14 -89.83 47.90
C GLU A 669 -10.83 -90.53 48.25
N LEU A 670 -10.83 -91.37 49.30
CA LEU A 670 -9.72 -92.20 49.72
C LEU A 670 -10.11 -93.68 49.84
N GLN A 671 -9.21 -94.58 49.48
CA GLN A 671 -9.41 -96.04 49.56
C GLN A 671 -8.13 -96.75 50.00
N GLN A 672 -8.22 -97.67 50.97
CA GLN A 672 -7.09 -98.50 51.40
C GLN A 672 -6.81 -99.59 50.35
N LEU A 673 -5.54 -99.75 49.96
CA LEU A 673 -5.09 -100.76 49.01
C LEU A 673 -4.66 -102.04 49.75
N GLY A 674 -5.20 -103.19 49.34
CA GLY A 674 -4.89 -104.49 49.93
C GLY A 674 -5.80 -104.92 51.10
N GLY A 675 -6.78 -104.09 51.49
CA GLY A 675 -7.84 -104.43 52.43
C GLY A 675 -9.22 -104.50 51.77
N SER A 676 -10.24 -105.01 52.49
CA SER A 676 -11.64 -105.10 52.02
C SER A 676 -12.47 -103.84 52.33
N SER A 677 -11.84 -102.67 52.48
CA SER A 677 -12.53 -101.43 52.86
C SER A 677 -13.22 -100.76 51.67
N GLU A 678 -14.47 -100.33 51.85
CA GLU A 678 -15.16 -99.46 50.89
C GLU A 678 -14.51 -98.06 50.82
N PRO A 679 -14.60 -97.35 49.66
CA PRO A 679 -14.08 -95.99 49.53
C PRO A 679 -14.78 -95.01 50.49
N GLN A 680 -14.01 -94.09 51.08
CA GLN A 680 -14.51 -93.02 51.94
C GLN A 680 -14.26 -91.64 51.31
N TRP A 681 -15.05 -90.63 51.65
CA TRP A 681 -14.91 -89.28 51.11
C TRP A 681 -14.93 -88.17 52.18
N VAL A 682 -14.17 -87.11 51.91
CA VAL A 682 -14.00 -85.93 52.76
C VAL A 682 -14.08 -84.66 51.91
N ASP A 683 -14.85 -83.68 52.37
CA ASP A 683 -15.00 -82.39 51.70
C ASP A 683 -13.98 -81.35 52.22
N THR A 684 -13.67 -80.34 51.40
CA THR A 684 -13.05 -79.07 51.84
C THR A 684 -14.11 -78.09 52.36
N ASP A 685 -13.69 -77.13 53.18
CA ASP A 685 -14.61 -76.16 53.79
C ASP A 685 -14.95 -75.02 52.80
N SER A 686 -14.07 -74.77 51.82
CA SER A 686 -14.27 -73.78 50.75
C SER A 686 -13.72 -74.23 49.40
N GLY A 687 -14.19 -73.60 48.33
CA GLY A 687 -13.71 -73.83 46.95
C GLY A 687 -12.38 -73.16 46.62
N GLY A 688 -11.84 -72.37 47.55
CA GLY A 688 -10.49 -71.81 47.46
C GLY A 688 -9.40 -72.72 48.03
N GLU A 689 -9.77 -73.75 48.80
CA GLU A 689 -8.82 -74.69 49.41
C GLU A 689 -8.32 -75.73 48.41
N THR A 690 -7.06 -75.62 48.01
CA THR A 690 -6.41 -76.58 47.11
C THR A 690 -5.45 -77.55 47.81
N VAL A 691 -5.53 -77.63 49.15
CA VAL A 691 -4.71 -78.51 50.01
C VAL A 691 -5.60 -79.11 51.10
N LYS A 692 -5.49 -80.42 51.36
CA LYS A 692 -6.20 -81.11 52.45
C LYS A 692 -5.30 -82.13 53.13
N ILE A 693 -5.30 -82.17 54.45
CA ILE A 693 -4.58 -83.18 55.26
C ILE A 693 -5.59 -84.22 55.74
N ILE A 694 -5.39 -85.47 55.37
CA ILE A 694 -6.20 -86.62 55.80
C ILE A 694 -5.51 -87.26 57.00
N ARG A 695 -6.26 -87.47 58.10
CA ARG A 695 -5.73 -87.99 59.38
C ARG A 695 -6.44 -89.29 59.77
N GLY A 696 -5.83 -90.06 60.67
CA GLY A 696 -6.44 -91.26 61.26
C GLY A 696 -6.39 -92.48 60.34
N LEU A 697 -5.39 -92.57 59.47
CA LEU A 697 -5.18 -93.69 58.56
C LEU A 697 -4.40 -94.82 59.26
N ASN A 698 -4.56 -96.06 58.84
CA ASN A 698 -3.69 -97.14 59.36
C ASN A 698 -2.22 -96.87 58.99
N ALA A 699 -1.29 -97.11 59.93
CA ALA A 699 0.14 -96.95 59.72
C ALA A 699 0.70 -97.97 58.71
N SER A 700 1.80 -97.64 58.04
CA SER A 700 2.47 -98.50 57.03
C SER A 700 1.53 -99.12 56.01
N THR A 701 0.57 -98.33 55.50
CA THR A 701 -0.52 -98.81 54.66
C THR A 701 -0.66 -97.95 53.41
N TRP A 702 -0.84 -98.59 52.26
CA TRP A 702 -1.06 -97.92 50.98
C TRP A 702 -2.51 -97.44 50.82
N TYR A 703 -2.69 -96.19 50.41
CA TYR A 703 -3.99 -95.60 50.06
C TYR A 703 -3.97 -95.03 48.65
N GLN A 704 -5.14 -95.02 48.02
CA GLN A 704 -5.42 -94.37 46.74
C GLN A 704 -6.36 -93.18 46.95
N PHE A 705 -6.06 -92.04 46.33
CA PHE A 705 -6.80 -90.78 46.46
C PHE A 705 -7.20 -90.22 45.10
N ARG A 706 -8.41 -89.67 44.98
CA ARG A 706 -8.82 -88.83 43.85
C ARG A 706 -9.64 -87.64 44.34
N VAL A 707 -9.57 -86.50 43.66
CA VAL A 707 -10.29 -85.26 44.04
C VAL A 707 -11.17 -84.77 42.90
N ARG A 708 -12.37 -84.25 43.22
CA ARG A 708 -13.21 -83.52 42.25
C ARG A 708 -13.60 -82.16 42.80
N ALA A 709 -13.75 -81.18 41.91
CA ALA A 709 -14.32 -79.88 42.25
C ALA A 709 -15.85 -79.96 42.23
N ASN A 710 -16.50 -79.20 43.11
CA ASN A 710 -17.95 -79.06 43.13
C ASN A 710 -18.32 -77.60 42.85
N SER A 711 -19.20 -77.38 41.89
CA SER A 711 -19.87 -76.08 41.69
C SER A 711 -21.30 -76.19 42.22
N HIS A 712 -22.30 -75.89 41.39
CA HIS A 712 -23.70 -76.28 41.61
C HIS A 712 -23.97 -77.76 41.31
N VAL A 713 -23.18 -78.40 40.45
CA VAL A 713 -23.16 -79.86 40.27
C VAL A 713 -21.73 -80.41 40.44
N PRO A 714 -21.56 -81.67 40.86
CA PRO A 714 -20.23 -82.27 41.04
C PRO A 714 -19.50 -82.39 39.70
N GLY A 715 -18.23 -81.99 39.69
CA GLY A 715 -17.35 -82.11 38.53
C GLY A 715 -16.72 -83.49 38.38
N GLU A 716 -15.87 -83.61 37.38
CA GLU A 716 -15.13 -84.84 37.09
C GLU A 716 -14.05 -85.13 38.15
N TRP A 717 -13.80 -86.41 38.40
CA TRP A 717 -12.72 -86.86 39.29
C TRP A 717 -11.36 -86.68 38.62
N SER A 718 -10.36 -86.29 39.41
CA SER A 718 -8.96 -86.32 38.99
C SER A 718 -8.47 -87.76 38.79
N GLU A 719 -7.36 -87.90 38.07
CA GLU A 719 -6.59 -89.13 38.06
C GLU A 719 -6.18 -89.51 39.51
N PRO A 720 -6.23 -90.81 39.87
CA PRO A 720 -5.94 -91.23 41.23
C PRO A 720 -4.44 -91.26 41.51
N VAL A 721 -4.05 -90.84 42.71
CA VAL A 721 -2.67 -90.92 43.22
C VAL A 721 -2.58 -91.87 44.39
N LYS A 722 -1.42 -92.50 44.59
CA LYS A 722 -1.19 -93.47 45.67
C LYS A 722 -0.10 -92.97 46.61
N ALA A 723 -0.28 -93.16 47.91
CA ALA A 723 0.72 -92.86 48.93
C ALA A 723 0.62 -93.85 50.09
N GLU A 724 1.74 -94.09 50.75
CA GLU A 724 1.87 -94.96 51.92
C GLU A 724 2.02 -94.11 53.19
N THR A 725 1.31 -94.48 54.25
CA THR A 725 1.47 -93.86 55.59
C THR A 725 2.74 -94.34 56.28
N LEU A 726 3.33 -93.53 57.14
CA LEU A 726 4.54 -93.91 57.89
C LEU A 726 4.17 -94.79 59.10
N GLY A 727 5.07 -95.69 59.51
CA GLY A 727 4.91 -96.59 60.66
C GLY A 727 5.30 -95.95 62.00
N ASP A 728 4.68 -96.41 63.10
CA ASP A 728 5.04 -95.98 64.47
C ASP A 728 6.43 -96.53 64.84
N GLY A 729 7.46 -95.68 64.69
CA GLY A 729 8.78 -95.91 65.26
C GLY A 729 9.92 -96.10 64.26
N GLU A 730 10.35 -95.03 63.61
CA GLU A 730 11.78 -94.77 63.46
C GLU A 730 12.04 -93.26 63.36
N ALA A 731 12.72 -92.73 64.37
CA ALA A 731 13.22 -91.36 64.42
C ALA A 731 14.56 -91.26 63.67
N GLY A 732 14.56 -90.63 62.48
CA GLY A 732 15.73 -90.03 61.82
C GLY A 732 16.87 -91.00 61.36
N PRO A 733 17.98 -90.45 60.84
CA PRO A 733 18.16 -90.03 59.44
C PRO A 733 19.18 -90.91 58.69
N ARG A 734 19.14 -90.90 57.34
CA ARG A 734 20.31 -91.24 56.51
C ARG A 734 20.56 -90.15 55.45
N VAL A 735 21.49 -89.26 55.78
CA VAL A 735 22.23 -88.44 54.83
C VAL A 735 23.45 -89.25 54.38
N PHE A 736 23.70 -89.38 53.08
CA PHE A 736 25.03 -89.30 52.44
C PHE A 736 24.84 -89.17 50.93
N GLY A 737 25.46 -88.15 50.34
CA GLY A 737 25.19 -87.69 48.98
C GLY A 737 26.18 -88.12 47.90
N ALA A 738 25.91 -87.55 46.71
CA ALA A 738 26.77 -87.25 45.57
C ALA A 738 27.73 -88.32 44.99
N LEU A 739 27.47 -88.71 43.73
CA LEU A 739 28.43 -88.69 42.61
C LEU A 739 27.70 -88.99 41.29
N GLY A 740 28.03 -88.23 40.24
CA GLY A 740 27.24 -88.14 39.01
C GLY A 740 27.62 -89.06 37.85
N LYS A 741 26.89 -88.86 36.76
CA LYS A 741 27.36 -88.83 35.37
C LYS A 741 26.47 -87.89 34.58
#